data_AF-A0A1U7LXH9-F1
#
_entry.id   AF-A0A1U7LXH9-F1
#
_cell.length_a   1.000
_cell.length_b   1.000
_cell.length_c   1.000
_cell.angle_alpha   90.00
_cell.angle_beta   90.00
_cell.angle_gamma   90.00
#
_symmetry.space_group_name_H-M   'P 1'
#
loop_
_entity.id
_entity.type
_entity.pdbx_description
1 polymer ?
#
loop_
_entity_poly.entity_id
_entity_poly.type
_entity_poly.pdbx_seq_one_letter_code
_entity_poly.pdbx_strand_id
1 'polypeptide(L)'
;MINKILANRYEILEKIGTGGMGNVFKAHDKKLDRIVAIKVLKLEYNEDNNFIRKFKRESLAAASISHPNIVSIYDVGTEKVEDKEVHYIVMEYIDGKTLKDLINDEGRLSEKRALNYCIQIAEALKVAHSKHIVHRDIKSQNIMVTRDDRIKVTDFGIARVADNTTVTATNAVMGSVHYFSPEQARGAKVDNRSDIYSLGIVLFEMLTGRLPFDADNPVSVALMQVQSQMPKPSDFIKSIDPSVDALVIKMTEKDPKDRYKDVFELIKDIKDYTIGAKTFSVKREYQEDDRRVVTPTVNRRPKRNHSNNMDIERQKPKKVVKKKKSAAPAILGIFSAIVIIALLIYVVPKAMKGMKNSDVVEKIAVENYIGKTRDEAKELIEAQGLVLDVNTVENENEPDGVVLGQKPEKGTSVDKGSTVTLEINELPDSVPVPPLKGLSKKDAQKVLEENSLKLGSVEEEFNEDVEEGKVIYSNPDGGYSVKRGTAVKVIISKGVDKTPVVLSDYKGMEQDVVVNQLKSLGFTVVIENGNSNSVGEGQVYDMDPKPNTSVEKGSTVTIYISKGSKVDEEVNEDNESNQNEDNFNKVNHVKVRVPDDGATHNVSAERVKDGNGNKIGATSVWDYNVDSGQVSNVELIGPGEYNIYVDGNLVKTEKIK
;
A
#
# COMPACT_ATOMS: atom_id res chain seq x y z
N MET A 1 0.54 -28.72 -3.12
CA MET A 1 -0.88 -28.73 -2.64
C MET A 1 -1.83 -29.32 -3.67
N ILE A 2 -1.63 -29.08 -4.97
CA ILE A 2 -2.43 -29.68 -6.05
C ILE A 2 -2.36 -31.22 -5.97
N ASN A 3 -3.48 -31.91 -6.23
CA ASN A 3 -3.67 -33.36 -6.14
C ASN A 3 -3.48 -33.96 -4.73
N LYS A 4 -3.39 -33.13 -3.68
CA LYS A 4 -3.43 -33.61 -2.29
C LYS A 4 -4.87 -33.72 -1.82
N ILE A 5 -5.10 -34.69 -0.92
CA ILE A 5 -6.40 -34.87 -0.26
C ILE A 5 -6.26 -34.40 1.19
N LEU A 6 -7.05 -33.41 1.58
CA LEU A 6 -7.13 -32.93 2.97
C LEU A 6 -8.24 -33.66 3.72
N ALA A 7 -7.97 -34.02 4.97
CA ALA A 7 -8.84 -34.79 5.87
C ALA A 7 -9.42 -36.06 5.23
N ASN A 8 -8.68 -36.69 4.31
CA ASN A 8 -9.15 -37.82 3.49
C ASN A 8 -10.51 -37.56 2.78
N ARG A 9 -10.85 -36.28 2.54
CA ARG A 9 -12.17 -35.86 2.06
C ARG A 9 -12.10 -34.86 0.91
N TYR A 10 -11.23 -33.87 1.01
CA TYR A 10 -11.21 -32.75 0.08
C TYR A 10 -10.02 -32.88 -0.88
N GLU A 11 -10.29 -33.20 -2.13
CA GLU A 11 -9.28 -33.34 -3.18
C GLU A 11 -9.00 -32.00 -3.83
N ILE A 12 -7.79 -31.47 -3.67
CA ILE A 12 -7.39 -30.17 -4.23
C ILE A 12 -7.19 -30.29 -5.74
N LEU A 13 -8.00 -29.55 -6.51
CA LEU A 13 -7.99 -29.58 -7.97
C LEU A 13 -7.06 -28.52 -8.56
N GLU A 14 -7.26 -27.26 -8.19
CA GLU A 14 -6.54 -26.13 -8.77
C GLU A 14 -6.45 -24.97 -7.78
N LYS A 15 -5.45 -24.11 -7.95
CA LYS A 15 -5.35 -22.85 -7.19
C LYS A 15 -6.14 -21.78 -7.91
N ILE A 16 -7.10 -21.16 -7.23
CA ILE A 16 -8.01 -20.15 -7.81
C ILE A 16 -7.74 -18.72 -7.32
N GLY A 17 -6.91 -18.55 -6.29
CA GLY A 17 -6.56 -17.21 -5.80
C GLY A 17 -5.41 -17.21 -4.80
N THR A 18 -4.84 -16.02 -4.62
CA THR A 18 -3.86 -15.74 -3.57
C THR A 18 -4.30 -14.48 -2.83
N GLY A 19 -4.53 -14.57 -1.52
CA GLY A 19 -4.79 -13.43 -0.65
C GLY A 19 -3.59 -13.12 0.24
N GLY A 20 -3.72 -12.07 1.07
CA GLY A 20 -2.67 -11.66 2.01
C GLY A 20 -2.24 -12.79 2.94
N MET A 21 -3.20 -13.42 3.63
CA MET A 21 -2.93 -14.44 4.65
C MET A 21 -2.96 -15.89 4.13
N GLY A 22 -3.42 -16.15 2.90
CA GLY A 22 -3.65 -17.52 2.45
C GLY A 22 -3.86 -17.68 0.95
N ASN A 23 -3.69 -18.91 0.47
CA ASN A 23 -4.00 -19.32 -0.89
C ASN A 23 -5.39 -19.94 -0.94
N VAL A 24 -6.17 -19.67 -1.98
CA VAL A 24 -7.50 -20.27 -2.17
C VAL A 24 -7.42 -21.30 -3.29
N PHE A 25 -7.92 -22.49 -3.02
CA PHE A 25 -7.95 -23.62 -3.94
C PHE A 25 -9.39 -24.05 -4.21
N LYS A 26 -9.66 -24.52 -5.42
CA LYS A 26 -10.87 -25.28 -5.71
C LYS A 26 -10.62 -26.74 -5.38
N ALA A 27 -11.58 -27.39 -4.74
CA ALA A 27 -11.48 -28.77 -4.31
C ALA A 27 -12.78 -29.52 -4.54
N HIS A 28 -12.69 -30.84 -4.65
CA HIS A 28 -13.84 -31.74 -4.67
C HIS A 28 -14.03 -32.36 -3.28
N ASP A 29 -15.18 -32.11 -2.67
CA ASP A 29 -15.62 -32.80 -1.45
C ASP A 29 -16.14 -34.19 -1.83
N LYS A 30 -15.28 -35.21 -1.68
CA LYS A 30 -15.56 -36.59 -2.10
C LYS A 30 -16.69 -37.25 -1.30
N LYS A 31 -17.03 -36.72 -0.12
CA LYS A 31 -18.07 -37.28 0.74
C LYS A 31 -19.47 -36.80 0.34
N LEU A 32 -19.58 -35.53 -0.03
CA LEU A 32 -20.85 -34.91 -0.44
C LEU A 32 -20.98 -34.73 -1.96
N ASP A 33 -19.96 -35.15 -2.71
CA ASP A 33 -19.85 -35.06 -4.17
C ASP A 33 -20.15 -33.65 -4.71
N ARG A 34 -19.40 -32.66 -4.22
CA ARG A 34 -19.58 -31.25 -4.62
C ARG A 34 -18.27 -30.49 -4.70
N ILE A 35 -18.27 -29.41 -5.48
CA ILE A 35 -17.14 -28.48 -5.54
C ILE A 35 -17.19 -27.50 -4.37
N VAL A 36 -16.05 -27.30 -3.72
CA VAL A 36 -15.85 -26.37 -2.61
C VAL A 36 -14.61 -25.51 -2.85
N ALA A 37 -14.53 -24.37 -2.18
CA ALA A 37 -13.32 -23.57 -2.10
C ALA A 37 -12.62 -23.86 -0.77
N ILE A 38 -11.29 -23.94 -0.77
CA ILE A 38 -10.48 -24.18 0.42
C ILE A 38 -9.44 -23.09 0.52
N LYS A 39 -9.55 -22.25 1.54
CA LYS A 39 -8.54 -21.25 1.89
C LYS A 39 -7.52 -21.90 2.82
N VAL A 40 -6.26 -21.91 2.40
CA VAL A 40 -5.15 -22.51 3.14
C VAL A 40 -4.21 -21.39 3.59
N LEU A 41 -3.91 -21.34 4.89
CA LEU A 41 -2.95 -20.37 5.44
C LEU A 41 -1.57 -20.57 4.80
N LYS A 42 -0.88 -19.49 4.42
CA LYS A 42 0.48 -19.62 3.88
C LYS A 42 1.43 -20.15 4.96
N LEU A 43 2.37 -21.00 4.55
CA LEU A 43 3.33 -21.65 5.45
C LEU A 43 4.16 -20.66 6.27
N GLU A 44 4.44 -19.47 5.71
CA GLU A 44 5.16 -18.37 6.38
C GLU A 44 4.45 -17.85 7.65
N TYR A 45 3.16 -18.11 7.82
CA TYR A 45 2.37 -17.71 9.00
C TYR A 45 2.10 -18.86 9.98
N ASN A 46 2.61 -20.07 9.72
CA ASN A 46 2.34 -21.23 10.55
C ASN A 46 3.06 -21.20 11.92
N GLU A 47 4.11 -20.40 12.06
CA GLU A 47 4.82 -20.26 13.34
C GLU A 47 4.27 -19.10 14.19
N ASP A 48 3.46 -18.23 13.58
CA ASP A 48 2.84 -17.10 14.27
C ASP A 48 1.46 -17.48 14.84
N ASN A 49 1.47 -17.82 16.13
CA ASN A 49 0.26 -18.11 16.90
C ASN A 49 -0.81 -17.00 16.83
N ASN A 50 -0.44 -15.75 16.59
CA ASN A 50 -1.40 -14.66 16.42
C ASN A 50 -2.11 -14.75 15.06
N PHE A 51 -1.40 -15.04 13.97
CA PHE A 51 -2.03 -15.25 12.66
C PHE A 51 -2.93 -16.48 12.65
N ILE A 52 -2.51 -17.59 13.26
CA ILE A 52 -3.33 -18.80 13.36
C ILE A 52 -4.62 -18.53 14.15
N ARG A 53 -4.51 -17.85 15.31
CA ARG A 53 -5.69 -17.47 16.11
C ARG A 53 -6.61 -16.53 15.33
N LYS A 54 -6.07 -15.55 14.60
CA LYS A 54 -6.82 -14.63 13.74
C LYS A 54 -7.58 -15.40 12.65
N PHE A 55 -6.88 -16.27 11.91
CA PHE A 55 -7.43 -17.11 10.85
C PHE A 55 -8.59 -18.00 11.34
N LYS A 56 -8.43 -18.65 12.50
CA LYS A 56 -9.50 -19.50 13.08
C LYS A 56 -10.68 -18.66 13.57
N ARG A 57 -10.45 -17.54 14.24
CA ARG A 57 -11.51 -16.69 14.80
C ARG A 57 -12.40 -16.06 13.73
N GLU A 58 -11.80 -15.56 12.66
CA GLU A 58 -12.51 -15.00 11.50
C GLU A 58 -13.47 -16.04 10.89
N SER A 59 -12.96 -17.25 10.69
CA SER A 59 -13.72 -18.36 10.12
C SER A 59 -14.87 -18.81 11.00
N LEU A 60 -14.65 -18.92 12.31
CA LEU A 60 -15.68 -19.35 13.24
C LEU A 60 -16.84 -18.35 13.34
N ALA A 61 -16.54 -17.06 13.28
CA ALA A 61 -17.58 -16.03 13.30
C ALA A 61 -18.44 -16.06 12.03
N ALA A 62 -17.83 -16.17 10.86
CA ALA A 62 -18.56 -16.30 9.60
C ALA A 62 -19.33 -17.64 9.51
N ALA A 63 -18.79 -18.73 10.07
CA ALA A 63 -19.48 -20.03 10.13
C ALA A 63 -20.79 -19.99 10.94
N SER A 64 -20.94 -19.04 11.87
CA SER A 64 -22.17 -18.85 12.61
C SER A 64 -23.28 -18.18 11.80
N ILE A 65 -22.99 -17.68 10.58
CA ILE A 65 -23.91 -16.91 9.75
C ILE A 65 -24.35 -17.73 8.53
N SER A 66 -25.65 -17.81 8.29
CA SER A 66 -26.22 -18.39 7.07
C SER A 66 -27.11 -17.35 6.40
N HIS A 67 -26.76 -16.96 5.17
CA HIS A 67 -27.51 -15.99 4.38
C HIS A 67 -27.21 -16.18 2.88
N PRO A 68 -28.18 -15.98 1.97
CA PRO A 68 -27.95 -16.11 0.53
C PRO A 68 -26.81 -15.24 0.00
N ASN A 69 -26.59 -14.06 0.58
CA ASN A 69 -25.54 -13.12 0.19
C ASN A 69 -24.24 -13.20 1.01
N ILE A 70 -24.05 -14.26 1.80
CA ILE A 70 -22.80 -14.51 2.54
C ILE A 70 -22.24 -15.86 2.08
N VAL A 71 -20.92 -15.93 1.86
CA VAL A 71 -20.23 -17.19 1.56
C VAL A 71 -20.34 -18.13 2.76
N SER A 72 -20.89 -19.32 2.53
CA SER A 72 -21.07 -20.30 3.61
C SER A 72 -19.75 -20.99 3.95
N ILE A 73 -19.42 -21.10 5.24
CA ILE A 73 -18.30 -21.90 5.73
C ILE A 73 -18.81 -23.28 6.13
N TYR A 74 -18.19 -24.32 5.59
CA TYR A 74 -18.57 -25.71 5.82
C TYR A 74 -17.73 -26.39 6.89
N ASP A 75 -16.44 -26.06 6.95
CA ASP A 75 -15.50 -26.78 7.81
C ASP A 75 -14.26 -25.93 8.10
N VAL A 76 -13.58 -26.21 9.21
CA VAL A 76 -12.29 -25.61 9.58
C VAL A 76 -11.39 -26.73 10.10
N GLY A 77 -10.23 -26.89 9.47
CA GLY A 77 -9.36 -28.02 9.73
C GLY A 77 -7.91 -27.64 9.97
N THR A 78 -7.17 -28.59 10.52
CA THR A 78 -5.71 -28.54 10.64
C THR A 78 -5.17 -29.94 10.46
N GLU A 79 -4.19 -30.11 9.57
CA GLU A 79 -3.61 -31.41 9.26
C GLU A 79 -2.12 -31.28 8.93
N LYS A 80 -1.33 -32.32 9.23
CA LYS A 80 0.07 -32.38 8.79
C LYS A 80 0.16 -32.94 7.38
N VAL A 81 0.74 -32.17 6.48
CA VAL A 81 0.96 -32.54 5.09
C VAL A 81 2.46 -32.38 4.81
N GLU A 82 3.16 -33.48 4.46
CA GLU A 82 4.62 -33.48 4.26
C GLU A 82 5.36 -32.84 5.45
N ASP A 83 5.03 -33.30 6.67
CA ASP A 83 5.60 -32.82 7.95
C ASP A 83 5.36 -31.34 8.29
N LYS A 84 4.57 -30.62 7.49
CA LYS A 84 4.16 -29.24 7.76
C LYS A 84 2.72 -29.19 8.23
N GLU A 85 2.45 -28.43 9.29
CA GLU A 85 1.09 -28.16 9.75
C GLU A 85 0.37 -27.26 8.74
N VAL A 86 -0.82 -27.63 8.30
CA VAL A 86 -1.61 -26.90 7.32
C VAL A 86 -2.95 -26.54 7.94
N HIS A 87 -3.18 -25.24 8.14
CA HIS A 87 -4.48 -24.72 8.57
C HIS A 87 -5.32 -24.36 7.34
N TYR A 88 -6.58 -24.81 7.31
CA TYR A 88 -7.47 -24.57 6.18
C TYR A 88 -8.93 -24.35 6.59
N ILE A 89 -9.66 -23.66 5.73
CA ILE A 89 -11.09 -23.37 5.86
C ILE A 89 -11.76 -23.84 4.58
N VAL A 90 -12.81 -24.64 4.72
CA VAL A 90 -13.62 -25.12 3.60
C VAL A 90 -14.88 -24.27 3.52
N MET A 91 -15.14 -23.73 2.35
CA MET A 91 -16.23 -22.78 2.10
C MET A 91 -16.92 -23.05 0.76
N GLU A 92 -18.07 -22.40 0.59
CA GLU A 92 -18.84 -22.39 -0.65
C GLU A 92 -17.95 -21.94 -1.83
N TYR A 93 -17.90 -22.76 -2.90
CA TYR A 93 -17.29 -22.32 -4.14
C TYR A 93 -18.26 -21.43 -4.90
N ILE A 94 -17.82 -20.21 -5.22
CA ILE A 94 -18.60 -19.24 -5.97
C ILE A 94 -18.10 -19.24 -7.42
N ASP A 95 -18.95 -19.70 -8.35
CA ASP A 95 -18.69 -19.59 -9.77
C ASP A 95 -19.08 -18.18 -10.26
N GLY A 96 -18.06 -17.32 -10.40
CA GLY A 96 -18.22 -15.91 -10.67
C GLY A 96 -16.89 -15.17 -10.61
N LYS A 97 -16.95 -13.84 -10.57
CA LYS A 97 -15.77 -12.97 -10.45
C LYS A 97 -15.92 -12.01 -9.28
N THR A 98 -14.82 -11.39 -8.84
CA THR A 98 -14.93 -10.36 -7.81
C THR A 98 -15.65 -9.13 -8.37
N LEU A 99 -16.27 -8.33 -7.50
CA LEU A 99 -16.88 -7.06 -7.89
C LEU A 99 -15.81 -6.12 -8.47
N LYS A 100 -14.57 -6.20 -7.98
CA LYS A 100 -13.44 -5.44 -8.54
C LYS A 100 -13.17 -5.83 -9.99
N ASP A 101 -13.09 -7.12 -10.29
CA ASP A 101 -12.89 -7.61 -11.66
C ASP A 101 -14.06 -7.21 -12.56
N LEU A 102 -15.29 -7.28 -12.05
CA LEU A 102 -16.48 -6.81 -12.78
C LEU A 102 -16.39 -5.32 -13.14
N ILE A 103 -16.00 -4.47 -12.19
CA ILE A 103 -15.84 -3.03 -12.43
C ILE A 103 -14.71 -2.78 -13.43
N ASN A 104 -13.59 -3.51 -13.34
CA ASN A 104 -12.49 -3.37 -14.28
C ASN A 104 -12.89 -3.78 -15.71
N ASP A 105 -13.68 -4.84 -15.86
CA ASP A 105 -14.15 -5.33 -17.16
C ASP A 105 -15.18 -4.40 -17.82
N GLU A 106 -16.14 -3.89 -17.04
CA GLU A 106 -17.24 -3.05 -17.55
C GLU A 106 -16.95 -1.55 -17.47
N GLY A 107 -15.85 -1.16 -16.81
CA GLY A 107 -15.50 0.22 -16.47
C GLY A 107 -16.32 0.78 -15.30
N ARG A 108 -17.65 0.61 -15.33
CA ARG A 108 -18.58 0.97 -14.24
C ARG A 108 -19.91 0.23 -14.39
N LEU A 109 -20.71 0.20 -13.33
CA LEU A 109 -22.07 -0.33 -13.36
C LEU A 109 -23.10 0.76 -13.68
N SER A 110 -24.28 0.31 -14.15
CA SER A 110 -25.45 1.19 -14.20
C SER A 110 -25.96 1.50 -12.80
N GLU A 111 -26.54 2.69 -12.61
CA GLU A 111 -27.08 3.13 -11.32
C GLU A 111 -28.03 2.09 -10.70
N LYS A 112 -28.98 1.58 -11.51
CA LYS A 112 -29.93 0.55 -11.08
C LYS A 112 -29.24 -0.73 -10.58
N ARG A 113 -28.20 -1.20 -11.30
CA ARG A 113 -27.45 -2.41 -10.92
C ARG A 113 -26.61 -2.17 -9.67
N ALA A 114 -25.93 -1.02 -9.58
CA ALA A 114 -25.14 -0.63 -8.41
C ALA A 114 -26.00 -0.52 -7.14
N LEU A 115 -27.18 0.09 -7.22
CA LEU A 115 -28.11 0.18 -6.09
C LEU A 115 -28.67 -1.19 -5.70
N ASN A 116 -28.97 -2.07 -6.66
CA ASN A 116 -29.40 -3.43 -6.37
C ASN A 116 -28.30 -4.23 -5.64
N TYR A 117 -27.06 -4.15 -6.11
CA TYR A 117 -25.92 -4.77 -5.44
C TYR A 117 -25.70 -4.20 -4.03
N CYS A 118 -25.81 -2.88 -3.87
CA CYS A 118 -25.73 -2.22 -2.57
C CYS A 118 -26.77 -2.79 -1.59
N ILE A 119 -28.02 -3.00 -2.02
CA ILE A 119 -29.04 -3.65 -1.21
C ILE A 119 -28.61 -5.07 -0.80
N GLN A 120 -28.14 -5.89 -1.74
CA GLN A 120 -27.73 -7.28 -1.44
C GLN A 120 -26.57 -7.34 -0.44
N ILE A 121 -25.58 -6.44 -0.56
CA ILE A 121 -24.46 -6.33 0.39
C ILE A 121 -24.98 -5.86 1.76
N ALA A 122 -25.85 -4.85 1.79
CA ALA A 122 -26.44 -4.36 3.03
C ALA A 122 -27.30 -5.42 3.73
N GLU A 123 -28.00 -6.29 2.97
CA GLU A 123 -28.77 -7.41 3.51
C GLU A 123 -27.85 -8.46 4.18
N ALA A 124 -26.69 -8.75 3.58
CA ALA A 124 -25.65 -9.56 4.22
C ALA A 124 -25.15 -8.92 5.53
N LEU A 125 -24.77 -7.64 5.49
CA LEU A 125 -24.32 -6.90 6.66
C LEU A 125 -25.37 -6.87 7.78
N LYS A 126 -26.66 -6.76 7.42
CA LYS A 126 -27.77 -6.73 8.40
C LYS A 126 -27.78 -7.99 9.26
N VAL A 127 -27.62 -9.16 8.64
CA VAL A 127 -27.60 -10.43 9.35
C VAL A 127 -26.35 -10.54 10.24
N ALA A 128 -25.19 -10.13 9.74
CA ALA A 128 -23.96 -10.12 10.54
C ALA A 128 -24.07 -9.19 11.75
N HIS A 129 -24.53 -7.95 11.55
CA HIS A 129 -24.70 -6.95 12.61
C HIS A 129 -25.70 -7.39 13.67
N SER A 130 -26.76 -8.12 13.29
CA SER A 130 -27.73 -8.70 14.24
C SER A 130 -27.11 -9.73 15.18
N LYS A 131 -25.98 -10.33 14.80
CA LYS A 131 -25.16 -11.25 15.61
C LYS A 131 -23.96 -10.55 16.26
N HIS A 132 -23.95 -9.22 16.26
CA HIS A 132 -22.86 -8.39 16.77
C HIS A 132 -21.50 -8.62 16.06
N ILE A 133 -21.55 -9.07 14.81
CA ILE A 133 -20.37 -9.26 13.96
C ILE A 133 -20.29 -8.08 12.99
N VAL A 134 -19.24 -7.26 13.14
CA VAL A 134 -18.91 -6.19 12.19
C VAL A 134 -17.89 -6.73 11.19
N HIS A 135 -18.08 -6.47 9.89
CA HIS A 135 -17.25 -7.03 8.82
C HIS A 135 -15.84 -6.43 8.80
N ARG A 136 -15.71 -5.09 8.89
CA ARG A 136 -14.46 -4.32 9.00
C ARG A 136 -13.54 -4.29 7.78
N ASP A 137 -13.76 -5.13 6.78
CA ASP A 137 -12.99 -5.14 5.52
C ASP A 137 -13.91 -5.22 4.28
N ILE A 138 -14.98 -4.41 4.25
CA ILE A 138 -15.84 -4.30 3.07
C ILE A 138 -15.09 -3.58 1.96
N LYS A 139 -14.90 -4.26 0.82
CA LYS A 139 -14.22 -3.77 -0.38
C LYS A 139 -14.63 -4.60 -1.59
N SER A 140 -14.44 -4.08 -2.80
CA SER A 140 -14.86 -4.75 -4.03
C SER A 140 -14.13 -6.08 -4.31
N GLN A 141 -12.97 -6.33 -3.70
CA GLN A 141 -12.26 -7.62 -3.79
C GLN A 141 -12.86 -8.70 -2.88
N ASN A 142 -13.52 -8.32 -1.78
CA ASN A 142 -14.16 -9.25 -0.83
C ASN A 142 -15.66 -9.46 -1.13
N ILE A 143 -16.09 -9.05 -2.33
CA ILE A 143 -17.47 -9.20 -2.80
C ILE A 143 -17.39 -9.96 -4.12
N MET A 144 -18.11 -11.07 -4.23
CA MET A 144 -18.19 -11.86 -5.44
C MET A 144 -19.55 -11.68 -6.11
N VAL A 145 -19.53 -11.68 -7.44
CA VAL A 145 -20.71 -11.63 -8.30
C VAL A 145 -20.80 -12.97 -9.03
N THR A 146 -21.89 -13.70 -8.76
CA THR A 146 -22.15 -15.00 -9.41
C THR A 146 -22.53 -14.82 -10.88
N ARG A 147 -22.47 -15.89 -11.67
CA ARG A 147 -22.93 -15.88 -13.08
C ARG A 147 -24.40 -15.48 -13.24
N ASP A 148 -25.23 -15.67 -12.21
CA ASP A 148 -26.64 -15.28 -12.17
C ASP A 148 -26.90 -13.97 -11.44
N ASP A 149 -25.91 -13.08 -11.41
CA ASP A 149 -26.02 -11.68 -10.97
C ASP A 149 -26.39 -11.49 -9.48
N ARG A 150 -26.01 -12.46 -8.63
CA ARG A 150 -26.16 -12.37 -7.17
C ARG A 150 -24.85 -12.02 -6.49
N ILE A 151 -24.97 -11.29 -5.38
CA ILE A 151 -23.83 -10.91 -4.54
C ILE A 151 -23.55 -11.96 -3.46
N LYS A 152 -22.28 -12.25 -3.23
CA LYS A 152 -21.77 -13.04 -2.11
C LYS A 152 -20.64 -12.28 -1.41
N VAL A 153 -20.82 -11.95 -0.14
CA VAL A 153 -19.79 -11.32 0.71
C VAL A 153 -18.90 -12.40 1.33
N THR A 154 -17.59 -12.20 1.29
CA THR A 154 -16.55 -13.10 1.82
C THR A 154 -15.61 -12.34 2.77
N ASP A 155 -14.77 -13.07 3.51
CA ASP A 155 -13.62 -12.55 4.28
C ASP A 155 -13.98 -11.48 5.34
N PHE A 156 -14.73 -11.89 6.35
CA PHE A 156 -15.06 -11.06 7.52
C PHE A 156 -13.78 -10.69 8.30
N GLY A 157 -13.25 -9.49 8.10
CA GLY A 157 -12.02 -8.92 8.67
C GLY A 157 -11.96 -8.73 10.20
N ILE A 158 -12.30 -9.76 10.97
CA ILE A 158 -12.35 -9.80 12.44
C ILE A 158 -10.94 -9.76 13.06
N ALA A 159 -9.90 -9.97 12.25
CA ALA A 159 -8.49 -9.96 12.67
C ALA A 159 -7.96 -8.59 13.15
N ARG A 160 -8.71 -7.48 12.95
CA ARG A 160 -8.26 -6.11 13.33
C ARG A 160 -8.57 -5.70 14.77
N VAL A 161 -9.13 -6.57 15.62
CA VAL A 161 -9.67 -6.20 16.94
C VAL A 161 -8.65 -6.30 18.09
N ALA A 162 -7.53 -6.98 17.94
CA ALA A 162 -6.69 -7.33 19.11
C ALA A 162 -5.62 -6.31 19.48
N ASP A 163 -5.33 -5.33 18.62
CA ASP A 163 -4.26 -4.37 18.85
C ASP A 163 -4.89 -3.02 19.24
N ASN A 164 -5.04 -2.81 20.56
CA ASN A 164 -5.23 -1.48 21.16
C ASN A 164 -3.97 -0.60 20.99
N THR A 165 -2.93 -1.12 20.36
CA THR A 165 -1.82 -0.35 19.83
C THR A 165 -2.28 0.31 18.55
N THR A 166 -2.12 1.64 18.52
CA THR A 166 -2.30 2.54 17.39
C THR A 166 -2.07 1.79 16.08
N VAL A 167 -3.07 1.83 15.18
CA VAL A 167 -2.94 1.33 13.81
C VAL A 167 -1.79 2.11 13.16
N THR A 168 -0.56 1.64 13.36
CA THR A 168 0.58 2.10 12.59
C THR A 168 0.31 1.58 11.19
N ALA A 169 0.06 2.52 10.28
CA ALA A 169 -0.24 2.29 8.87
C ALA A 169 0.88 1.52 8.12
N THR A 170 1.91 1.07 8.82
CA THR A 170 3.02 0.26 8.30
C THR A 170 2.65 -1.20 8.05
N ASN A 171 1.62 -1.75 8.72
CA ASN A 171 1.21 -3.16 8.57
C ASN A 171 -0.11 -3.38 7.82
N ALA A 172 -0.73 -2.32 7.28
CA ALA A 172 -1.93 -2.46 6.46
C ALA A 172 -1.53 -2.92 5.04
N VAL A 173 -2.04 -4.09 4.63
CA VAL A 173 -1.90 -4.60 3.26
C VAL A 173 -2.35 -3.52 2.28
N MET A 174 -1.44 -3.16 1.37
CA MET A 174 -1.36 -2.01 0.46
C MET A 174 -2.61 -1.64 -0.38
N GLY A 175 -3.77 -2.31 -0.21
CA GLY A 175 -5.02 -2.03 -0.93
C GLY A 175 -6.30 -1.94 -0.09
N SER A 176 -6.27 -2.19 1.23
CA SER A 176 -7.48 -2.08 2.07
C SER A 176 -7.75 -0.65 2.55
N VAL A 177 -6.74 0.23 2.58
CA VAL A 177 -6.85 1.60 3.13
C VAL A 177 -7.85 2.48 2.38
N HIS A 178 -8.04 2.22 1.08
CA HIS A 178 -8.98 2.95 0.21
C HIS A 178 -10.44 2.79 0.63
N TYR A 179 -10.77 1.80 1.47
CA TYR A 179 -12.13 1.55 1.96
C TYR A 179 -12.28 1.82 3.46
N PHE A 180 -11.23 2.27 4.15
CA PHE A 180 -11.29 2.51 5.59
C PHE A 180 -12.28 3.61 5.93
N SER A 181 -13.08 3.35 6.95
CA SER A 181 -13.81 4.41 7.64
C SER A 181 -12.85 5.36 8.39
N PRO A 182 -13.22 6.63 8.60
CA PRO A 182 -12.44 7.60 9.35
C PRO A 182 -12.02 7.09 10.73
N GLU A 183 -12.90 6.38 11.44
CA GLU A 183 -12.61 5.76 12.73
C GLU A 183 -11.59 4.62 12.63
N GLN A 184 -11.58 3.82 11.56
CA GLN A 184 -10.55 2.82 11.32
C GLN A 184 -9.19 3.44 11.00
N ALA A 185 -9.18 4.54 10.25
CA ALA A 185 -7.96 5.28 9.92
C ALA A 185 -7.34 5.96 11.16
N ARG A 186 -8.18 6.44 12.10
CA ARG A 186 -7.74 7.01 13.39
C ARG A 186 -7.39 5.95 14.45
N GLY A 187 -7.65 4.67 14.20
CA GLY A 187 -7.55 3.62 15.22
C GLY A 187 -8.58 3.74 16.35
N ALA A 188 -9.70 4.42 16.11
CA ALA A 188 -10.78 4.58 17.06
C ALA A 188 -11.70 3.35 17.11
N LYS A 189 -12.65 3.33 18.04
CA LYS A 189 -13.60 2.22 18.19
C LYS A 189 -14.47 2.08 16.93
N VAL A 190 -14.46 0.89 16.35
CA VAL A 190 -15.21 0.51 15.14
C VAL A 190 -16.53 -0.14 15.51
N ASP A 191 -17.62 0.29 14.87
CA ASP A 191 -18.95 -0.30 15.01
C ASP A 191 -19.58 -0.63 13.64
N ASN A 192 -20.86 -0.99 13.62
CA ASN A 192 -21.57 -1.38 12.40
C ASN A 192 -21.63 -0.26 11.34
N ARG A 193 -21.50 1.01 11.72
CA ARG A 193 -21.56 2.17 10.83
C ARG A 193 -20.25 2.38 10.07
N SER A 194 -19.18 1.73 10.50
CA SER A 194 -17.93 1.64 9.73
C SER A 194 -18.13 0.83 8.45
N ASP A 195 -18.89 -0.27 8.50
CA ASP A 195 -19.21 -1.06 7.31
C ASP A 195 -20.11 -0.28 6.33
N ILE A 196 -20.98 0.60 6.83
CA ILE A 196 -21.82 1.48 6.01
C ILE A 196 -20.96 2.48 5.23
N TYR A 197 -19.94 3.05 5.87
CA TYR A 197 -18.99 3.95 5.22
C TYR A 197 -18.24 3.22 4.10
N SER A 198 -17.65 2.06 4.40
CA SER A 198 -16.93 1.26 3.41
C SER A 198 -17.84 0.84 2.24
N LEU A 199 -19.10 0.50 2.51
CA LEU A 199 -20.09 0.24 1.46
C LEU A 199 -20.40 1.48 0.62
N GLY A 200 -20.36 2.68 1.21
CA GLY A 200 -20.49 3.96 0.48
C GLY A 200 -19.34 4.18 -0.50
N ILE A 201 -18.11 3.85 -0.10
CA ILE A 201 -16.94 3.84 -0.98
C ILE A 201 -17.13 2.84 -2.13
N VAL A 202 -17.57 1.61 -1.83
CA VAL A 202 -17.86 0.59 -2.86
C VAL A 202 -18.97 1.04 -3.81
N LEU A 203 -20.03 1.70 -3.31
CA LEU A 203 -21.09 2.25 -4.14
C LEU A 203 -20.56 3.34 -5.09
N PHE A 204 -19.74 4.26 -4.58
CA PHE A 204 -19.07 5.25 -5.42
C PHE A 204 -18.22 4.58 -6.51
N GLU A 205 -17.44 3.56 -6.15
CA GLU A 205 -16.60 2.80 -7.10
C GLU A 205 -17.44 2.11 -8.17
N MET A 206 -18.53 1.43 -7.80
CA MET A 206 -19.46 0.81 -8.75
C MET A 206 -20.06 1.83 -9.72
N LEU A 207 -20.42 3.02 -9.24
CA LEU A 207 -21.07 4.06 -10.04
C LEU A 207 -20.12 4.76 -11.00
N THR A 208 -18.86 4.94 -10.60
CA THR A 208 -17.91 5.83 -11.29
C THR A 208 -16.73 5.11 -11.94
N GLY A 209 -16.50 3.84 -11.58
CA GLY A 209 -15.33 3.06 -12.00
C GLY A 209 -14.03 3.40 -11.28
N ARG A 210 -14.06 4.33 -10.33
CA ARG A 210 -12.87 4.87 -9.66
C ARG A 210 -13.09 4.96 -8.15
N LEU A 211 -12.00 4.97 -7.39
CA LEU A 211 -12.07 5.22 -5.94
C LEU A 211 -12.19 6.72 -5.68
N PRO A 212 -12.88 7.15 -4.59
CA PRO A 212 -13.11 8.56 -4.30
C PRO A 212 -11.85 9.27 -3.79
N PHE A 213 -10.97 8.53 -3.13
CA PHE A 213 -9.70 9.01 -2.59
C PHE A 213 -8.61 8.06 -3.05
N ASP A 214 -7.59 8.62 -3.69
CA ASP A 214 -6.42 7.87 -4.15
C ASP A 214 -5.19 8.76 -4.04
N ALA A 215 -4.07 8.17 -3.59
CA ALA A 215 -2.80 8.84 -3.37
C ALA A 215 -1.69 7.78 -3.32
N ASP A 216 -0.45 8.20 -3.58
CA ASP A 216 0.69 7.26 -3.69
C ASP A 216 1.05 6.57 -2.37
N ASN A 217 0.69 7.17 -1.24
CA ASN A 217 0.96 6.64 0.09
C ASN A 217 -0.33 6.21 0.79
N PRO A 218 -0.41 4.96 1.30
CA PRO A 218 -1.52 4.49 2.12
C PRO A 218 -1.88 5.40 3.30
N VAL A 219 -0.89 6.08 3.90
CA VAL A 219 -1.12 7.06 4.97
C VAL A 219 -1.89 8.28 4.45
N SER A 220 -1.53 8.77 3.25
CA SER A 220 -2.23 9.89 2.61
C SER A 220 -3.68 9.53 2.28
N VAL A 221 -3.92 8.32 1.74
CA VAL A 221 -5.28 7.80 1.51
C VAL A 221 -6.06 7.75 2.84
N ALA A 222 -5.45 7.22 3.90
CA ALA A 222 -6.08 7.19 5.23
C ALA A 222 -6.38 8.60 5.77
N LEU A 223 -5.49 9.58 5.54
CA LEU A 223 -5.72 10.97 5.91
C LEU A 223 -6.86 11.60 5.11
N MET A 224 -6.96 11.30 3.81
CA MET A 224 -8.08 11.73 2.97
C MET A 224 -9.40 11.14 3.46
N GLN A 225 -9.42 9.87 3.87
CA GLN A 225 -10.61 9.28 4.51
C GLN A 225 -11.03 10.08 5.75
N VAL A 226 -10.08 10.59 6.52
CA VAL A 226 -10.33 11.34 7.76
C VAL A 226 -10.77 12.78 7.51
N GLN A 227 -10.20 13.46 6.51
CA GLN A 227 -10.29 14.92 6.36
C GLN A 227 -10.96 15.39 5.06
N SER A 228 -10.77 14.68 3.95
CA SER A 228 -11.26 15.13 2.64
C SER A 228 -12.78 14.94 2.50
N GLN A 229 -13.43 15.91 1.86
CA GLN A 229 -14.86 15.81 1.52
C GLN A 229 -15.10 14.72 0.47
N MET A 230 -16.21 13.99 0.60
CA MET A 230 -16.58 12.97 -0.37
C MET A 230 -16.98 13.64 -1.70
N PRO A 231 -16.33 13.32 -2.84
CA PRO A 231 -16.73 13.86 -4.13
C PRO A 231 -18.06 13.23 -4.59
N LYS A 232 -18.83 13.95 -5.39
CA LYS A 232 -20.13 13.44 -5.87
C LYS A 232 -19.93 12.51 -7.05
N PRO A 233 -20.60 11.34 -7.10
CA PRO A 233 -20.65 10.52 -8.31
C PRO A 233 -21.01 11.32 -9.58
N SER A 234 -21.96 12.26 -9.48
CA SER A 234 -22.39 13.11 -10.60
C SER A 234 -21.31 14.00 -11.20
N ASP A 235 -20.30 14.39 -10.39
CA ASP A 235 -19.18 15.22 -10.86
C ASP A 235 -18.37 14.48 -11.95
N PHE A 236 -18.37 13.16 -11.88
CA PHE A 236 -17.67 12.28 -12.81
C PHE A 236 -18.59 11.73 -13.90
N ILE A 237 -19.83 11.37 -13.54
CA ILE A 237 -20.80 10.73 -14.43
C ILE A 237 -22.11 11.51 -14.38
N LYS A 238 -22.28 12.45 -15.33
CA LYS A 238 -23.44 13.36 -15.40
C LYS A 238 -24.81 12.67 -15.51
N SER A 239 -24.85 11.39 -15.88
CA SER A 239 -26.11 10.63 -16.01
C SER A 239 -26.61 10.06 -14.69
N ILE A 240 -25.84 10.17 -13.60
CA ILE A 240 -26.26 9.73 -12.26
C ILE A 240 -27.22 10.76 -11.69
N ASP A 241 -28.31 10.29 -11.08
CA ASP A 241 -29.28 11.14 -10.39
C ASP A 241 -28.61 11.86 -9.20
N PRO A 242 -28.74 13.20 -9.07
CA PRO A 242 -28.20 13.93 -7.91
C PRO A 242 -28.65 13.41 -6.54
N SER A 243 -29.80 12.73 -6.48
CA SER A 243 -30.26 12.04 -5.27
C SER A 243 -29.31 10.92 -4.87
N VAL A 244 -28.69 10.22 -5.82
CA VAL A 244 -27.69 9.18 -5.53
C VAL A 244 -26.41 9.78 -4.95
N ASP A 245 -26.06 11.03 -5.29
CA ASP A 245 -24.96 11.72 -4.60
C ASP A 245 -25.24 11.90 -3.11
N ALA A 246 -26.47 12.31 -2.78
CA ALA A 246 -26.90 12.49 -1.40
C ALA A 246 -26.85 11.18 -0.60
N LEU A 247 -27.21 10.05 -1.23
CA LEU A 247 -27.06 8.72 -0.65
C LEU A 247 -25.60 8.41 -0.34
N VAL A 248 -24.70 8.56 -1.33
CA VAL A 248 -23.27 8.28 -1.17
C VAL A 248 -22.67 9.17 -0.07
N ILE A 249 -22.95 10.48 -0.10
CA ILE A 249 -22.48 11.43 0.92
C ILE A 249 -22.95 10.99 2.32
N LYS A 250 -24.25 10.69 2.51
CA LYS A 250 -24.79 10.26 3.81
C LYS A 250 -24.14 8.97 4.31
N MET A 251 -23.85 8.01 3.42
CA MET A 251 -23.14 6.78 3.81
C MET A 251 -21.70 7.08 4.26
N THR A 252 -21.06 8.08 3.65
CA THR A 252 -19.64 8.43 3.86
C THR A 252 -19.42 9.65 4.76
N GLU A 253 -20.40 10.02 5.59
CA GLU A 253 -20.20 11.13 6.55
C GLU A 253 -19.05 10.83 7.51
N LYS A 254 -18.31 11.86 7.93
CA LYS A 254 -17.07 11.64 8.69
C LYS A 254 -17.34 11.24 10.14
N ASP A 255 -18.35 11.82 10.78
CA ASP A 255 -18.86 11.36 12.06
C ASP A 255 -19.86 10.20 11.83
N PRO A 256 -19.64 9.02 12.44
CA PRO A 256 -20.59 7.91 12.39
C PRO A 256 -22.03 8.27 12.82
N LYS A 257 -22.23 9.31 13.63
CA LYS A 257 -23.57 9.77 14.06
C LYS A 257 -24.39 10.40 12.94
N ASP A 258 -23.73 10.98 11.94
CA ASP A 258 -24.37 11.64 10.80
C ASP A 258 -24.67 10.66 9.65
N ARG A 259 -24.14 9.43 9.75
CA ARG A 259 -24.46 8.33 8.83
C ARG A 259 -25.82 7.71 9.16
N TYR A 260 -26.25 6.77 8.32
CA TYR A 260 -27.34 5.85 8.67
C TYR A 260 -27.06 5.15 9.99
N LYS A 261 -28.08 5.07 10.85
CA LYS A 261 -27.94 4.42 12.17
C LYS A 261 -27.56 2.94 12.03
N ASP A 262 -28.15 2.30 11.04
CA ASP A 262 -27.94 0.90 10.71
C ASP A 262 -28.20 0.65 9.21
N VAL A 263 -27.83 -0.55 8.74
CA VAL A 263 -28.05 -0.95 7.35
C VAL A 263 -29.54 -1.15 7.01
N PHE A 264 -30.43 -1.26 8.00
CA PHE A 264 -31.86 -1.36 7.75
C PHE A 264 -32.42 -0.03 7.25
N GLU A 265 -32.04 1.10 7.87
CA GLU A 265 -32.38 2.44 7.41
C GLU A 265 -31.86 2.69 5.98
N LEU A 266 -30.62 2.26 5.70
CA LEU A 266 -30.02 2.33 4.36
C LEU A 266 -30.82 1.55 3.31
N ILE A 267 -31.14 0.28 3.57
CA ILE A 267 -31.90 -0.57 2.65
C ILE A 267 -33.27 0.05 2.36
N LYS A 268 -33.94 0.54 3.41
CA LYS A 268 -35.24 1.18 3.27
C LYS A 268 -35.15 2.39 2.34
N ASP A 269 -34.20 3.29 2.59
CA ASP A 269 -34.06 4.51 1.80
C ASP A 269 -33.72 4.22 0.33
N ILE A 270 -32.88 3.21 0.02
CA ILE A 270 -32.61 2.80 -1.36
C ILE A 270 -33.86 2.19 -2.03
N LYS A 271 -34.63 1.36 -1.30
CA LYS A 271 -35.86 0.76 -1.83
C LYS A 271 -36.92 1.83 -2.11
N ASP A 272 -37.12 2.77 -1.20
CA ASP A 272 -38.04 3.90 -1.35
C ASP A 272 -37.67 4.78 -2.56
N TYR A 273 -36.38 5.01 -2.79
CA TYR A 273 -35.89 5.71 -3.98
C TYR A 273 -36.16 4.92 -5.27
N THR A 274 -35.87 3.62 -5.28
CA THR A 274 -36.01 2.77 -6.47
C THR A 274 -37.46 2.68 -6.98
N ILE A 275 -38.44 2.83 -6.09
CA ILE A 275 -39.88 2.84 -6.42
C ILE A 275 -40.44 4.26 -6.66
N GLY A 276 -39.59 5.29 -6.62
CA GLY A 276 -39.99 6.69 -6.81
C GLY A 276 -40.76 7.31 -5.64
N ALA A 277 -40.76 6.67 -4.46
CA ALA A 277 -41.47 7.15 -3.28
C ALA A 277 -40.69 8.23 -2.50
N LYS A 278 -39.39 8.39 -2.77
CA LYS A 278 -38.52 9.33 -2.08
C LYS A 278 -37.40 9.82 -3.00
N THR A 279 -37.09 11.11 -2.96
CA THR A 279 -35.80 11.65 -3.43
C THR A 279 -34.88 11.81 -2.23
N PHE A 280 -33.60 11.46 -2.36
CA PHE A 280 -32.64 11.71 -1.30
C PHE A 280 -32.37 13.22 -1.21
N SER A 281 -32.88 13.88 -0.18
CA SER A 281 -32.59 15.29 0.09
C SER A 281 -31.56 15.40 1.21
N VAL A 282 -30.38 15.97 0.93
CA VAL A 282 -29.49 16.47 1.98
C VAL A 282 -30.13 17.73 2.55
N LYS A 283 -30.60 17.69 3.80
CA LYS A 283 -30.84 18.94 4.55
C LYS A 283 -29.47 19.52 4.91
N ARG A 284 -28.95 20.43 4.07
CA ARG A 284 -27.88 21.35 4.46
C ARG A 284 -28.34 22.76 4.12
N GLU A 285 -28.67 23.53 5.16
CA GLU A 285 -28.64 25.00 5.09
C GLU A 285 -27.20 25.40 4.75
N TYR A 286 -26.98 25.88 3.53
CA TYR A 286 -25.81 26.67 3.19
C TYR A 286 -26.33 27.95 2.53
N GLN A 287 -26.00 29.09 3.12
CA GLN A 287 -26.15 30.39 2.48
C GLN A 287 -25.17 30.44 1.30
N GLU A 288 -25.69 30.45 0.08
CA GLU A 288 -24.92 30.74 -1.13
C GLU A 288 -24.54 32.22 -1.11
N ASP A 289 -23.24 32.51 -1.03
CA ASP A 289 -22.71 33.83 -1.36
C ASP A 289 -22.32 33.84 -2.85
N ASP A 290 -22.90 34.80 -3.56
CA ASP A 290 -23.11 34.86 -4.99
C ASP A 290 -21.85 35.36 -5.72
N ARG A 291 -21.16 34.51 -6.51
CA ARG A 291 -20.21 34.97 -7.54
C ARG A 291 -20.29 34.14 -8.82
N ARG A 292 -21.12 34.63 -9.74
CA ARG A 292 -21.21 34.22 -11.15
C ARG A 292 -19.94 34.58 -11.93
N VAL A 293 -19.41 33.65 -12.74
CA VAL A 293 -18.68 33.97 -13.97
C VAL A 293 -19.07 33.00 -15.09
N VAL A 294 -19.18 33.58 -16.28
CA VAL A 294 -19.87 33.19 -17.51
C VAL A 294 -19.07 32.17 -18.35
N THR A 295 -19.79 31.27 -19.03
CA THR A 295 -19.26 30.37 -20.09
C THR A 295 -19.37 30.99 -21.49
N PRO A 296 -18.54 30.55 -22.45
CA PRO A 296 -19.01 30.46 -23.83
C PRO A 296 -18.78 29.09 -24.49
N THR A 297 -19.83 28.62 -25.15
CA THR A 297 -19.96 27.48 -26.09
C THR A 297 -19.28 27.71 -27.44
N VAL A 298 -18.66 26.67 -28.05
CA VAL A 298 -18.60 26.48 -29.52
C VAL A 298 -18.57 24.98 -29.93
N ASN A 299 -19.27 24.70 -31.04
CA ASN A 299 -19.70 23.44 -31.65
C ASN A 299 -18.62 22.55 -32.32
N ARG A 300 -18.99 21.27 -32.51
CA ARG A 300 -18.28 20.19 -33.23
C ARG A 300 -18.66 20.06 -34.72
N ARG A 301 -17.73 19.43 -35.47
CA ARG A 301 -17.85 18.42 -36.59
C ARG A 301 -17.32 18.88 -37.99
N PRO A 302 -17.14 17.99 -39.01
CA PRO A 302 -16.05 16.98 -39.17
C PRO A 302 -15.51 16.88 -40.65
N LYS A 303 -14.47 16.07 -40.94
CA LYS A 303 -14.16 15.30 -42.21
C LYS A 303 -12.66 14.93 -42.22
N ARG A 304 -12.17 13.70 -42.44
CA ARG A 304 -12.35 12.60 -43.42
C ARG A 304 -11.40 12.68 -44.64
N ASN A 305 -10.39 11.80 -44.61
CA ASN A 305 -9.58 11.10 -45.64
C ASN A 305 -9.18 11.78 -46.96
N HIS A 306 -7.91 11.64 -47.33
CA HIS A 306 -7.47 11.25 -48.68
C HIS A 306 -6.17 10.44 -48.65
N SER A 307 -6.06 9.56 -49.65
CA SER A 307 -5.12 8.46 -49.82
C SER A 307 -4.11 8.70 -50.95
N ASN A 308 -3.21 7.71 -51.10
CA ASN A 308 -2.35 7.33 -52.24
C ASN A 308 -0.91 7.84 -52.17
N ASN A 309 0.11 6.99 -51.99
CA ASN A 309 0.69 5.86 -52.76
C ASN A 309 1.72 6.24 -53.84
N MET A 310 2.66 5.30 -54.03
CA MET A 310 3.76 5.16 -54.99
C MET A 310 5.12 5.73 -54.52
N ASP A 311 6.27 5.11 -54.73
CA ASP A 311 6.73 3.73 -55.00
C ASP A 311 8.25 3.86 -55.32
N ILE A 312 8.97 2.73 -55.31
CA ILE A 312 10.19 2.42 -56.10
C ILE A 312 11.62 2.62 -55.46
N GLU A 313 12.23 1.44 -55.23
CA GLU A 313 13.63 0.98 -55.42
C GLU A 313 14.80 1.40 -54.50
N ARG A 314 15.39 0.42 -53.77
CA ARG A 314 16.51 -0.50 -54.13
C ARG A 314 17.86 0.19 -54.33
N GLN A 315 18.84 -0.20 -53.51
CA GLN A 315 20.10 -0.83 -53.99
C GLN A 315 20.92 -1.47 -52.84
N LYS A 316 21.56 -2.60 -53.18
CA LYS A 316 22.42 -3.49 -52.36
C LYS A 316 23.93 -3.11 -52.55
N PRO A 317 24.96 -3.99 -52.30
CA PRO A 317 25.66 -4.25 -51.03
C PRO A 317 27.22 -4.30 -51.19
N LYS A 318 27.99 -4.65 -50.14
CA LYS A 318 29.21 -5.54 -50.12
C LYS A 318 29.89 -5.46 -48.73
N LYS A 319 29.97 -6.56 -47.96
CA LYS A 319 31.04 -7.61 -47.85
C LYS A 319 32.41 -7.05 -47.40
N VAL A 320 33.26 -7.63 -46.55
CA VAL A 320 33.42 -8.88 -45.73
C VAL A 320 34.76 -8.68 -44.99
N VAL A 321 34.94 -9.07 -43.71
CA VAL A 321 36.19 -9.73 -43.21
C VAL A 321 35.86 -10.61 -41.97
N LYS A 322 36.43 -11.84 -41.92
CA LYS A 322 36.35 -12.86 -40.85
C LYS A 322 37.63 -12.92 -40.01
N LYS A 323 37.54 -13.41 -38.75
CA LYS A 323 38.36 -14.45 -38.03
C LYS A 323 38.27 -14.24 -36.49
N LYS A 324 38.45 -15.21 -35.56
CA LYS A 324 38.36 -16.68 -35.43
C LYS A 324 38.64 -17.02 -33.93
N LYS A 325 37.80 -17.88 -33.32
CA LYS A 325 37.93 -18.82 -32.16
C LYS A 325 39.02 -18.69 -31.06
N SER A 326 38.62 -18.96 -29.80
CA SER A 326 39.23 -19.96 -28.89
C SER A 326 38.28 -20.38 -27.75
N ALA A 327 38.58 -21.53 -27.11
CA ALA A 327 37.70 -22.40 -26.33
C ALA A 327 37.78 -22.26 -24.78
N ALA A 328 36.84 -22.95 -24.10
CA ALA A 328 36.49 -23.02 -22.65
C ALA A 328 37.54 -23.75 -21.74
N PRO A 329 37.31 -24.07 -20.41
CA PRO A 329 36.24 -24.98 -19.89
C PRO A 329 35.71 -24.89 -18.41
N ALA A 330 34.51 -25.50 -18.20
CA ALA A 330 34.00 -26.40 -17.10
C ALA A 330 33.94 -25.94 -15.60
N ILE A 331 33.04 -26.42 -14.71
CA ILE A 331 32.75 -27.80 -14.24
C ILE A 331 31.44 -27.85 -13.40
N LEU A 332 30.56 -28.87 -13.58
CA LEU A 332 30.09 -29.85 -12.56
C LEU A 332 28.92 -30.72 -13.10
N GLY A 333 29.21 -31.84 -13.77
CA GLY A 333 28.16 -32.74 -14.31
C GLY A 333 28.64 -34.07 -14.92
N ILE A 334 29.86 -34.51 -14.62
CA ILE A 334 30.50 -35.66 -15.30
C ILE A 334 30.60 -36.92 -14.41
N PHE A 335 30.29 -36.83 -13.11
CA PHE A 335 30.50 -37.96 -12.20
C PHE A 335 29.40 -39.04 -12.22
N SER A 336 28.17 -38.73 -12.66
CA SER A 336 27.08 -39.72 -12.73
C SER A 336 27.16 -40.65 -13.95
N ALA A 337 27.72 -40.17 -15.06
CA ALA A 337 27.79 -40.93 -16.32
C ALA A 337 28.86 -42.04 -16.31
N ILE A 338 29.98 -41.83 -15.62
CA ILE A 338 31.10 -42.80 -15.59
C ILE A 338 30.73 -44.06 -14.79
N VAL A 339 29.92 -43.91 -13.73
CA VAL A 339 29.48 -45.04 -12.88
C VAL A 339 28.52 -45.96 -13.64
N ILE A 340 27.66 -45.42 -14.51
CA ILE A 340 26.72 -46.19 -15.33
C ILE A 340 27.46 -46.92 -16.46
N ILE A 341 28.48 -46.30 -17.05
CA ILE A 341 29.31 -46.91 -18.10
C ILE A 341 30.17 -48.06 -17.55
N ALA A 342 30.73 -47.93 -16.34
CA ALA A 342 31.49 -49.00 -15.70
C ALA A 342 30.62 -50.22 -15.34
N LEU A 343 29.35 -50.00 -14.96
CA LEU A 343 28.38 -51.07 -14.68
C LEU A 343 27.97 -51.82 -15.96
N LEU A 344 27.86 -51.12 -17.10
CA LEU A 344 27.53 -51.72 -18.38
C LEU A 344 28.68 -52.55 -18.98
N ILE A 345 29.94 -52.10 -18.83
CA ILE A 345 31.12 -52.84 -19.33
C ILE A 345 31.32 -54.16 -18.55
N TYR A 346 30.93 -54.21 -17.27
CA TYR A 346 31.10 -55.41 -16.44
C TYR A 346 30.00 -56.47 -16.63
N VAL A 347 28.77 -56.05 -16.96
CA VAL A 347 27.61 -56.96 -17.06
C VAL A 347 27.53 -57.65 -18.43
N VAL A 348 27.96 -56.99 -19.51
CA VAL A 348 27.83 -57.49 -20.90
C VAL A 348 28.70 -58.73 -21.21
N PRO A 349 29.96 -58.87 -20.73
CA PRO A 349 30.77 -60.07 -21.03
C PRO A 349 30.28 -61.34 -20.31
N LYS A 350 29.45 -61.23 -19.27
CA LYS A 350 28.92 -62.39 -18.52
C LYS A 350 27.62 -62.95 -19.11
N ALA A 351 26.96 -62.24 -20.02
CA ALA A 351 25.75 -62.69 -20.70
C ALA A 351 25.99 -63.29 -22.10
N MET A 352 27.18 -63.11 -22.70
CA MET A 352 27.52 -63.62 -24.03
C MET A 352 28.16 -65.02 -24.04
N LYS A 353 27.67 -65.93 -23.20
CA LYS A 353 27.88 -67.38 -23.37
C LYS A 353 26.55 -68.06 -23.60
N GLY A 354 26.03 -67.88 -24.81
CA GLY A 354 24.92 -68.67 -25.34
C GLY A 354 23.73 -67.82 -25.77
N MET A 355 23.74 -67.36 -27.02
CA MET A 355 22.64 -67.63 -27.95
C MET A 355 23.05 -67.19 -29.35
N LYS A 356 22.89 -68.10 -30.32
CA LYS A 356 22.78 -67.76 -31.74
C LYS A 356 21.31 -67.43 -32.00
N ASN A 357 21.04 -66.26 -32.56
CA ASN A 357 20.07 -66.02 -33.62
C ASN A 357 20.18 -64.56 -34.08
N SER A 358 20.31 -64.39 -35.40
CA SER A 358 20.39 -63.08 -36.04
C SER A 358 19.01 -62.47 -36.15
N ASP A 359 18.64 -61.60 -35.22
CA ASP A 359 17.65 -60.56 -35.47
C ASP A 359 18.39 -59.36 -36.05
N VAL A 360 18.12 -59.03 -37.32
CA VAL A 360 18.63 -57.81 -37.93
C VAL A 360 17.91 -56.64 -37.28
N VAL A 361 18.53 -56.04 -36.25
CA VAL A 361 18.02 -54.83 -35.62
C VAL A 361 18.09 -53.71 -36.66
N GLU A 362 16.93 -53.20 -37.08
CA GLU A 362 16.83 -52.10 -38.03
C GLU A 362 17.48 -50.85 -37.43
N LYS A 363 18.57 -50.40 -38.06
CA LYS A 363 19.33 -49.22 -37.61
C LYS A 363 18.86 -47.97 -38.33
N ILE A 364 18.61 -46.93 -37.54
CA ILE A 364 18.07 -45.64 -37.97
C ILE A 364 19.15 -44.57 -37.77
N ALA A 365 19.35 -43.71 -38.76
CA ALA A 365 20.29 -42.59 -38.66
C ALA A 365 19.61 -41.37 -38.04
N VAL A 366 20.16 -40.86 -36.93
CA VAL A 366 19.62 -39.70 -36.21
C VAL A 366 19.68 -38.44 -37.10
N GLU A 367 18.57 -37.73 -37.23
CA GLU A 367 18.50 -36.47 -37.99
C GLU A 367 19.08 -35.27 -37.23
N ASN A 368 19.11 -34.10 -37.90
CA ASN A 368 19.51 -32.84 -37.26
C ASN A 368 18.30 -32.09 -36.75
N TYR A 369 18.24 -31.93 -35.44
CA TYR A 369 17.17 -31.24 -34.71
C TYR A 369 17.60 -29.84 -34.24
N ILE A 370 18.90 -29.53 -34.26
CA ILE A 370 19.42 -28.22 -33.85
C ILE A 370 18.81 -27.10 -34.69
N GLY A 371 18.29 -26.08 -34.02
CA GLY A 371 17.61 -24.92 -34.61
C GLY A 371 16.14 -25.13 -34.96
N LYS A 372 15.58 -26.33 -34.76
CA LYS A 372 14.13 -26.58 -34.85
C LYS A 372 13.44 -26.19 -33.55
N THR A 373 12.13 -25.96 -33.62
CA THR A 373 11.30 -25.84 -32.42
C THR A 373 11.17 -27.18 -31.71
N ARG A 374 10.87 -27.15 -30.40
CA ARG A 374 10.58 -28.36 -29.60
C ARG A 374 9.58 -29.29 -30.29
N ASP A 375 8.49 -28.73 -30.80
CA ASP A 375 7.40 -29.51 -31.39
C ASP A 375 7.80 -30.13 -32.72
N GLU A 376 8.47 -29.36 -33.61
CA GLU A 376 9.01 -29.89 -34.86
C GLU A 376 10.04 -30.99 -34.63
N ALA A 377 10.92 -30.84 -33.64
CA ALA A 377 11.92 -31.84 -33.32
C ALA A 377 11.29 -33.12 -32.76
N LYS A 378 10.27 -32.97 -31.90
CA LYS A 378 9.51 -34.10 -31.35
C LYS A 378 8.83 -34.90 -32.44
N GLU A 379 8.11 -34.26 -33.36
CA GLU A 379 7.42 -34.92 -34.46
C GLU A 379 8.39 -35.74 -35.33
N LEU A 380 9.57 -35.18 -35.63
CA LEU A 380 10.57 -35.88 -36.43
C LEU A 380 11.18 -37.08 -35.70
N ILE A 381 11.47 -36.95 -34.40
CA ILE A 381 12.02 -38.04 -33.59
C ILE A 381 11.00 -39.19 -33.48
N GLU A 382 9.73 -38.86 -33.24
CA GLU A 382 8.64 -39.86 -33.16
C GLU A 382 8.39 -40.52 -34.53
N ALA A 383 8.46 -39.77 -35.63
CA ALA A 383 8.33 -40.30 -36.99
C ALA A 383 9.45 -41.29 -37.35
N GLN A 384 10.65 -41.10 -36.79
CA GLN A 384 11.76 -42.06 -36.89
C GLN A 384 11.60 -43.28 -35.97
N GLY A 385 10.58 -43.32 -35.11
CA GLY A 385 10.42 -44.39 -34.11
C GLY A 385 11.48 -44.36 -33.02
N LEU A 386 12.01 -43.17 -32.71
CA LEU A 386 12.94 -42.90 -31.61
C LEU A 386 12.18 -42.30 -30.42
N VAL A 387 12.81 -42.30 -29.25
CA VAL A 387 12.21 -41.75 -28.02
C VAL A 387 12.85 -40.39 -27.72
N LEU A 388 12.04 -39.37 -27.47
CA LEU A 388 12.53 -38.04 -27.10
C LEU A 388 12.81 -37.96 -25.58
N ASP A 389 13.98 -37.46 -25.23
CA ASP A 389 14.34 -36.99 -23.90
C ASP A 389 14.74 -35.50 -23.98
N VAL A 390 14.43 -34.71 -22.96
CA VAL A 390 14.59 -33.25 -23.00
C VAL A 390 15.30 -32.77 -21.76
N ASN A 391 16.37 -32.01 -21.97
CA ASN A 391 17.01 -31.17 -20.97
C ASN A 391 16.81 -29.70 -21.35
N THR A 392 16.60 -28.85 -20.36
CA THR A 392 16.39 -27.41 -20.57
C THR A 392 17.63 -26.64 -20.16
N VAL A 393 17.95 -25.61 -20.93
CA VAL A 393 19.10 -24.72 -20.73
C VAL A 393 18.67 -23.30 -21.04
N GLU A 394 19.29 -22.31 -20.38
CA GLU A 394 18.95 -20.90 -20.59
C GLU A 394 20.04 -20.21 -21.43
N ASN A 395 19.66 -19.62 -22.56
CA ASN A 395 20.53 -18.81 -23.39
C ASN A 395 19.78 -17.63 -24.01
N GLU A 396 20.05 -16.43 -23.48
CA GLU A 396 19.37 -15.19 -23.89
C GLU A 396 19.69 -14.73 -25.33
N ASN A 397 20.73 -15.29 -25.95
CA ASN A 397 21.13 -14.94 -27.32
C ASN A 397 20.43 -15.79 -28.38
N GLU A 398 19.70 -16.83 -27.96
CA GLU A 398 19.00 -17.75 -28.84
C GLU A 398 17.47 -17.62 -28.63
N PRO A 399 16.65 -17.91 -29.65
CA PRO A 399 15.19 -17.87 -29.50
C PRO A 399 14.69 -18.84 -28.43
N ASP A 400 13.59 -18.50 -27.76
CA ASP A 400 12.94 -19.38 -26.78
C ASP A 400 12.29 -20.60 -27.48
N GLY A 401 12.36 -21.77 -26.85
CA GLY A 401 11.75 -23.01 -27.33
C GLY A 401 12.48 -23.73 -28.47
N VAL A 402 13.71 -23.32 -28.82
CA VAL A 402 14.51 -23.94 -29.89
C VAL A 402 15.56 -24.92 -29.36
N VAL A 403 15.89 -25.92 -30.16
CA VAL A 403 16.91 -26.92 -29.83
C VAL A 403 18.32 -26.34 -30.02
N LEU A 404 19.09 -26.25 -28.94
CA LEU A 404 20.49 -25.80 -28.93
C LEU A 404 21.48 -26.95 -29.14
N GLY A 405 21.12 -28.15 -28.68
CA GLY A 405 21.98 -29.32 -28.72
C GLY A 405 21.19 -30.61 -28.84
N GLN A 406 21.85 -31.66 -29.33
CA GLN A 406 21.28 -33.01 -29.41
C GLN A 406 22.32 -34.07 -29.11
N LYS A 407 21.89 -35.19 -28.53
CA LYS A 407 22.65 -36.43 -28.43
C LYS A 407 21.73 -37.63 -28.69
N PRO A 408 22.11 -38.59 -29.56
CA PRO A 408 23.34 -38.64 -30.35
C PRO A 408 23.43 -37.57 -31.45
N GLU A 409 24.65 -37.35 -31.96
CA GLU A 409 24.89 -36.37 -33.04
C GLU A 409 24.23 -36.82 -34.36
N LYS A 410 23.93 -35.85 -35.22
CA LYS A 410 23.41 -36.08 -36.58
C LYS A 410 24.20 -37.16 -37.32
N GLY A 411 23.51 -38.13 -37.91
CA GLY A 411 24.08 -39.21 -38.70
C GLY A 411 24.54 -40.41 -37.87
N THR A 412 24.46 -40.34 -36.53
CA THR A 412 24.71 -41.50 -35.67
C THR A 412 23.67 -42.57 -35.95
N SER A 413 24.12 -43.81 -36.15
CA SER A 413 23.22 -44.94 -36.42
C SER A 413 22.86 -45.64 -35.11
N VAL A 414 21.58 -45.62 -34.76
CA VAL A 414 21.03 -46.14 -33.51
C VAL A 414 19.95 -47.19 -33.77
N ASP A 415 19.69 -48.03 -32.79
CA ASP A 415 18.62 -49.02 -32.90
C ASP A 415 17.26 -48.33 -32.74
N LYS A 416 16.23 -48.83 -33.42
CA LYS A 416 14.85 -48.31 -33.27
C LYS A 416 14.41 -48.32 -31.81
N GLY A 417 13.76 -47.24 -31.36
CA GLY A 417 13.39 -47.03 -29.95
C GLY A 417 14.50 -46.46 -29.07
N SER A 418 15.68 -46.15 -29.63
CA SER A 418 16.74 -45.45 -28.89
C SER A 418 16.32 -44.03 -28.51
N THR A 419 16.85 -43.56 -27.37
CA THR A 419 16.60 -42.21 -26.86
C THR A 419 17.47 -41.16 -27.56
N VAL A 420 16.85 -40.06 -27.99
CA VAL A 420 17.52 -38.83 -28.42
C VAL A 420 17.24 -37.75 -27.38
N THR A 421 18.29 -37.31 -26.70
CA THR A 421 18.23 -36.20 -25.74
C THR A 421 18.45 -34.87 -26.47
N LEU A 422 17.51 -33.94 -26.32
CA LEU A 422 17.63 -32.56 -26.82
C LEU A 422 17.93 -31.60 -25.68
N GLU A 423 18.81 -30.63 -25.93
CA GLU A 423 18.99 -29.45 -25.08
C GLU A 423 18.14 -28.32 -25.67
N ILE A 424 17.07 -27.94 -24.97
CA ILE A 424 16.11 -26.92 -25.41
C ILE A 424 16.36 -25.62 -24.67
N ASN A 425 16.39 -24.50 -25.40
CA ASN A 425 16.43 -23.17 -24.82
C ASN A 425 15.09 -22.85 -24.18
N GLU A 426 15.05 -22.58 -22.89
CA GLU A 426 13.84 -22.17 -22.19
C GLU A 426 14.15 -20.93 -21.35
N LEU A 427 13.58 -19.78 -21.70
CA LEU A 427 13.75 -18.54 -20.95
C LEU A 427 12.60 -18.38 -19.94
N PRO A 428 12.85 -17.84 -18.74
CA PRO A 428 11.77 -17.60 -17.79
C PRO A 428 10.76 -16.59 -18.35
N ASP A 429 9.47 -16.95 -18.31
CA ASP A 429 8.37 -16.09 -18.76
C ASP A 429 8.27 -14.77 -17.97
N SER A 430 8.73 -14.79 -16.71
CA SER A 430 8.69 -13.66 -15.80
C SER A 430 10.06 -13.37 -15.19
N VAL A 431 10.37 -12.09 -15.05
CA VAL A 431 11.60 -11.58 -14.42
C VAL A 431 11.23 -10.60 -13.30
N PRO A 432 12.01 -10.51 -12.21
CA PRO A 432 11.77 -9.54 -11.17
C PRO A 432 12.14 -8.13 -11.63
N VAL A 433 11.37 -7.13 -11.20
CA VAL A 433 11.71 -5.72 -11.36
C VAL A 433 12.80 -5.38 -10.33
N PRO A 434 13.97 -4.88 -10.75
CA PRO A 434 15.02 -4.46 -9.84
C PRO A 434 14.63 -3.19 -9.08
N PRO A 435 15.18 -2.93 -7.88
CA PRO A 435 14.94 -1.68 -7.16
C PRO A 435 15.57 -0.50 -7.91
N LEU A 436 14.76 0.49 -8.29
CA LEU A 436 15.21 1.65 -9.06
C LEU A 436 15.28 2.96 -8.26
N LYS A 437 14.71 3.01 -7.05
CA LYS A 437 14.66 4.22 -6.21
C LYS A 437 16.07 4.77 -5.92
N GLY A 438 16.25 6.07 -6.07
CA GLY A 438 17.53 6.77 -5.85
C GLY A 438 18.54 6.65 -7.00
N LEU A 439 18.26 5.86 -8.05
CA LEU A 439 19.10 5.79 -9.23
C LEU A 439 18.88 7.01 -10.14
N SER A 440 19.83 7.31 -11.02
CA SER A 440 19.58 8.26 -12.11
C SER A 440 18.73 7.59 -13.21
N LYS A 441 18.09 8.39 -14.08
CA LYS A 441 17.39 7.86 -15.26
C LYS A 441 18.24 6.89 -16.07
N LYS A 442 19.52 7.23 -16.28
CA LYS A 442 20.46 6.45 -17.08
C LYS A 442 20.81 5.13 -16.40
N ASP A 443 21.03 5.16 -15.10
CA ASP A 443 21.36 3.95 -14.33
C ASP A 443 20.13 3.04 -14.20
N ALA A 444 18.95 3.62 -13.97
CA ALA A 444 17.69 2.89 -13.95
C ALA A 444 17.42 2.19 -15.28
N GLN A 445 17.66 2.87 -16.41
CA GLN A 445 17.55 2.26 -17.74
C GLN A 445 18.49 1.07 -17.90
N LYS A 446 19.77 1.23 -17.53
CA LYS A 446 20.76 0.15 -17.62
C LYS A 446 20.37 -1.06 -16.79
N VAL A 447 19.96 -0.82 -15.55
CA VAL A 447 19.54 -1.87 -14.61
C VAL A 447 18.29 -2.60 -15.12
N LEU A 448 17.35 -1.91 -15.74
CA LEU A 448 16.19 -2.55 -16.39
C LEU A 448 16.61 -3.41 -17.58
N GLU A 449 17.46 -2.91 -18.47
CA GLU A 449 17.95 -3.65 -19.65
C GLU A 449 18.71 -4.92 -19.24
N GLU A 450 19.56 -4.85 -18.22
CA GLU A 450 20.30 -5.99 -17.63
C GLU A 450 19.37 -7.06 -17.03
N ASN A 451 18.15 -6.69 -16.63
CA ASN A 451 17.15 -7.60 -16.08
C ASN A 451 16.08 -7.97 -17.12
N SER A 452 16.39 -7.83 -18.41
CA SER A 452 15.46 -8.16 -19.51
C SER A 452 14.14 -7.38 -19.44
N LEU A 453 14.18 -6.15 -18.94
CA LEU A 453 13.07 -5.20 -18.87
C LEU A 453 13.37 -3.97 -19.73
N LYS A 454 12.36 -3.11 -19.93
CA LYS A 454 12.49 -1.88 -20.70
C LYS A 454 12.16 -0.67 -19.85
N LEU A 455 12.83 0.45 -20.09
CA LEU A 455 12.38 1.72 -19.56
C LEU A 455 11.08 2.13 -20.26
N GLY A 456 10.04 2.37 -19.47
CA GLY A 456 8.73 2.85 -19.92
C GLY A 456 8.66 4.38 -19.97
N SER A 457 7.49 4.93 -19.65
CA SER A 457 7.31 6.38 -19.57
C SER A 457 8.13 6.96 -18.41
N VAL A 458 8.69 8.15 -18.62
CA VAL A 458 9.39 8.90 -17.58
C VAL A 458 8.59 10.14 -17.27
N GLU A 459 8.19 10.28 -16.02
CA GLU A 459 7.48 11.45 -15.51
C GLU A 459 8.32 12.14 -14.44
N GLU A 460 8.02 13.41 -14.17
CA GLU A 460 8.81 14.25 -13.27
C GLU A 460 7.91 14.98 -12.27
N GLU A 461 8.20 14.81 -10.99
CA GLU A 461 7.41 15.35 -9.87
C GLU A 461 8.32 16.01 -8.82
N PHE A 462 7.81 17.02 -8.12
CA PHE A 462 8.56 17.61 -7.00
C PHE A 462 8.57 16.65 -5.82
N ASN A 463 9.73 16.49 -5.19
CA ASN A 463 9.90 15.64 -4.02
C ASN A 463 11.02 16.22 -3.14
N GLU A 464 10.71 16.42 -1.87
CA GLU A 464 11.59 17.05 -0.88
C GLU A 464 12.56 16.05 -0.23
N ASP A 465 12.27 14.75 -0.30
CA ASP A 465 13.11 13.68 0.26
C ASP A 465 14.12 13.10 -0.75
N VAL A 466 13.91 13.33 -2.04
CA VAL A 466 14.68 12.72 -3.13
C VAL A 466 15.35 13.80 -3.97
N GLU A 467 16.68 13.71 -4.09
CA GLU A 467 17.49 14.63 -4.89
C GLU A 467 16.99 14.77 -6.33
N GLU A 468 17.08 15.98 -6.88
CA GLU A 468 16.72 16.28 -8.27
C GLU A 468 17.44 15.33 -9.26
N GLY A 469 16.71 14.80 -10.23
CA GLY A 469 17.22 13.87 -11.24
C GLY A 469 17.34 12.42 -10.78
N LYS A 470 16.96 12.10 -9.53
CA LYS A 470 16.89 10.72 -9.02
C LYS A 470 15.47 10.15 -9.10
N VAL A 471 15.38 8.84 -9.26
CA VAL A 471 14.11 8.11 -9.27
C VAL A 471 13.47 8.18 -7.88
N ILE A 472 12.23 8.70 -7.82
CA ILE A 472 11.38 8.67 -6.63
C ILE A 472 10.84 7.26 -6.43
N TYR A 473 10.22 6.71 -7.50
CA TYR A 473 9.68 5.36 -7.53
C TYR A 473 9.49 4.87 -8.98
N SER A 474 9.24 3.57 -9.12
CA SER A 474 8.92 2.92 -10.39
C SER A 474 7.60 2.16 -10.35
N ASN A 475 6.96 2.00 -11.51
CA ASN A 475 5.74 1.21 -11.66
C ASN A 475 5.85 0.24 -12.86
N PRO A 476 5.79 -1.09 -12.66
CA PRO A 476 5.74 -1.78 -11.37
C PRO A 476 6.98 -1.51 -10.50
N ASP A 477 6.84 -1.63 -9.18
CA ASP A 477 7.92 -1.31 -8.24
C ASP A 477 8.96 -2.45 -8.11
N GLY A 478 10.10 -2.17 -7.49
CA GLY A 478 11.13 -3.15 -7.20
C GLY A 478 10.59 -4.36 -6.42
N GLY A 479 10.97 -5.57 -6.83
CA GLY A 479 10.55 -6.83 -6.20
C GLY A 479 9.30 -7.47 -6.80
N TYR A 480 8.54 -6.77 -7.66
CA TYR A 480 7.44 -7.39 -8.42
C TYR A 480 7.98 -8.29 -9.52
N SER A 481 7.32 -9.43 -9.80
CA SER A 481 7.63 -10.26 -10.97
C SER A 481 6.72 -9.87 -12.12
N VAL A 482 7.31 -9.57 -13.28
CA VAL A 482 6.60 -9.11 -14.47
C VAL A 482 7.04 -9.91 -15.68
N LYS A 483 6.23 -9.91 -16.74
CA LYS A 483 6.60 -10.59 -17.99
C LYS A 483 7.92 -10.04 -18.53
N ARG A 484 8.79 -10.91 -19.05
CA ARG A 484 10.02 -10.50 -19.73
C ARG A 484 9.73 -9.43 -20.80
N GLY A 485 10.52 -8.36 -20.82
CA GLY A 485 10.38 -7.24 -21.75
C GLY A 485 9.31 -6.20 -21.37
N THR A 486 8.69 -6.32 -20.19
CA THR A 486 7.75 -5.30 -19.66
C THR A 486 8.43 -3.94 -19.54
N ALA A 487 7.69 -2.89 -19.92
CA ALA A 487 8.14 -1.51 -19.77
C ALA A 487 7.81 -0.99 -18.36
N VAL A 488 8.82 -0.54 -17.63
CA VAL A 488 8.71 -0.02 -16.26
C VAL A 488 8.69 1.50 -16.31
N LYS A 489 7.57 2.11 -15.89
CA LYS A 489 7.45 3.56 -15.73
C LYS A 489 8.33 4.02 -14.56
N VAL A 490 8.98 5.16 -14.71
CA VAL A 490 9.86 5.75 -13.70
C VAL A 490 9.44 7.19 -13.43
N ILE A 491 9.32 7.57 -12.17
CA ILE A 491 9.08 8.96 -11.77
C ILE A 491 10.37 9.54 -11.19
N ILE A 492 10.80 10.68 -11.72
CA ILE A 492 12.05 11.36 -11.37
C ILE A 492 11.74 12.61 -10.55
N SER A 493 12.56 12.86 -9.54
CA SER A 493 12.45 14.07 -8.72
C SER A 493 12.86 15.32 -9.48
N LYS A 494 12.03 16.36 -9.40
CA LYS A 494 12.34 17.75 -9.75
C LYS A 494 13.00 18.52 -8.59
N GLY A 495 13.28 17.85 -7.49
CA GLY A 495 13.69 18.47 -6.23
C GLY A 495 12.52 19.10 -5.49
N VAL A 496 12.83 20.01 -4.55
CA VAL A 496 11.84 20.72 -3.73
C VAL A 496 11.02 21.68 -4.61
N ASP A 497 9.70 21.76 -4.39
CA ASP A 497 8.85 22.76 -5.03
C ASP A 497 9.23 24.16 -4.52
N LYS A 498 9.89 24.96 -5.37
CA LYS A 498 10.29 26.36 -5.07
C LYS A 498 9.33 27.39 -5.67
N THR A 499 8.10 27.00 -6.00
CA THR A 499 7.12 27.94 -6.57
C THR A 499 6.93 29.13 -5.62
N PRO A 500 7.05 30.38 -6.10
CA PRO A 500 6.83 31.55 -5.26
C PRO A 500 5.36 31.68 -4.86
N VAL A 501 5.12 31.92 -3.57
CA VAL A 501 3.80 32.16 -2.98
C VAL A 501 3.82 33.54 -2.33
N VAL A 502 2.81 34.36 -2.65
CA VAL A 502 2.63 35.68 -2.04
C VAL A 502 1.98 35.51 -0.67
N LEU A 503 2.65 35.98 0.38
CA LEU A 503 2.12 35.93 1.74
C LEU A 503 0.95 36.90 1.90
N SER A 504 -0.17 36.41 2.45
CA SER A 504 -1.30 37.27 2.82
C SER A 504 -1.01 38.02 4.12
N ASP A 505 -1.77 39.08 4.38
CA ASP A 505 -1.74 39.74 5.69
C ASP A 505 -2.60 38.94 6.69
N TYR A 506 -1.95 38.42 7.72
CA TYR A 506 -2.57 37.60 8.75
C TYR A 506 -2.83 38.37 10.06
N LYS A 507 -2.59 39.69 10.08
CA LYS A 507 -2.78 40.50 11.27
C LYS A 507 -4.23 40.44 11.78
N GLY A 508 -4.39 40.17 13.08
CA GLY A 508 -5.68 40.04 13.76
C GLY A 508 -6.36 38.69 13.59
N MET A 509 -5.75 37.74 12.87
CA MET A 509 -6.26 36.37 12.76
C MET A 509 -5.77 35.49 13.90
N GLU A 510 -6.56 34.48 14.26
CA GLU A 510 -6.22 33.48 15.29
C GLU A 510 -5.02 32.62 14.89
N GLN A 511 -4.12 32.35 15.84
CA GLN A 511 -2.89 31.57 15.64
C GLN A 511 -3.12 30.28 14.83
N ASP A 512 -4.08 29.44 15.25
CA ASP A 512 -4.28 28.12 14.66
C ASP A 512 -4.78 28.19 13.21
N VAL A 513 -5.54 29.24 12.87
CA VAL A 513 -6.01 29.47 11.49
C VAL A 513 -4.80 29.80 10.59
N VAL A 514 -3.94 30.70 11.06
CA VAL A 514 -2.77 31.16 10.30
C VAL A 514 -1.72 30.07 10.14
N VAL A 515 -1.45 29.29 11.20
CA VAL A 515 -0.53 28.14 11.15
C VAL A 515 -1.00 27.12 10.12
N ASN A 516 -2.29 26.78 10.12
CA ASN A 516 -2.84 25.81 9.18
C ASN A 516 -2.79 26.33 7.74
N GLN A 517 -3.09 27.61 7.52
CA GLN A 517 -3.04 28.22 6.19
C GLN A 517 -1.60 28.27 5.65
N LEU A 518 -0.64 28.75 6.43
CA LEU A 518 0.77 28.81 6.02
C LEU A 518 1.35 27.41 5.76
N LYS A 519 1.03 26.42 6.58
CA LYS A 519 1.42 25.01 6.34
C LYS A 519 0.79 24.45 5.06
N SER A 520 -0.49 24.77 4.79
CA SER A 520 -1.17 24.33 3.56
C SER A 520 -0.57 24.94 2.28
N LEU A 521 0.05 26.12 2.41
CA LEU A 521 0.80 26.78 1.34
C LEU A 521 2.21 26.22 1.17
N GLY A 522 2.64 25.27 2.01
CA GLY A 522 3.95 24.63 1.95
C GLY A 522 5.05 25.36 2.72
N PHE A 523 4.72 26.19 3.72
CA PHE A 523 5.71 26.85 4.57
C PHE A 523 5.93 26.14 5.90
N THR A 524 7.16 26.24 6.40
CA THR A 524 7.48 25.91 7.79
C THR A 524 7.08 27.10 8.68
N VAL A 525 6.34 26.87 9.77
CA VAL A 525 5.84 27.97 10.61
C VAL A 525 6.53 27.97 11.98
N VAL A 526 7.12 29.11 12.34
CA VAL A 526 7.69 29.37 13.68
C VAL A 526 6.77 30.33 14.41
N ILE A 527 6.54 30.10 15.70
CA ILE A 527 5.63 30.91 16.52
C ILE A 527 6.45 31.61 17.61
N GLU A 528 6.36 32.94 17.64
CA GLU A 528 6.91 33.78 18.71
C GLU A 528 5.78 34.53 19.41
N ASN A 529 5.91 34.73 20.73
CA ASN A 529 4.88 35.42 21.50
C ASN A 529 5.37 36.78 21.99
N GLY A 530 4.54 37.81 21.86
CA GLY A 530 4.83 39.19 22.29
C GLY A 530 3.57 39.92 22.75
N ASN A 531 3.73 41.12 23.31
CA ASN A 531 2.59 41.95 23.71
C ASN A 531 2.18 42.85 22.54
N SER A 532 0.88 43.09 22.36
CA SER A 532 0.39 43.98 21.31
C SER A 532 -0.85 44.74 21.76
N ASN A 533 -0.83 46.05 21.55
CA ASN A 533 -1.99 46.91 21.73
C ASN A 533 -2.85 47.00 20.45
N SER A 534 -2.47 46.28 19.39
CA SER A 534 -3.09 46.39 18.06
C SER A 534 -4.04 45.25 17.69
N VAL A 535 -3.98 44.13 18.41
CA VAL A 535 -4.82 42.93 18.20
C VAL A 535 -5.06 42.22 19.54
N GLY A 536 -6.11 41.39 19.63
CA GLY A 536 -6.46 40.65 20.84
C GLY A 536 -5.44 39.56 21.22
N GLU A 537 -5.51 39.07 22.46
CA GLU A 537 -4.72 37.91 22.90
C GLU A 537 -5.01 36.68 22.02
N GLY A 538 -3.98 35.92 21.66
CA GLY A 538 -4.09 34.75 20.77
C GLY A 538 -4.06 35.08 19.27
N GLN A 539 -4.08 36.37 18.90
CA GLN A 539 -4.09 36.81 17.51
C GLN A 539 -2.70 37.20 17.00
N VAL A 540 -2.45 36.99 15.72
CA VAL A 540 -1.21 37.40 15.05
C VAL A 540 -1.14 38.93 14.99
N TYR A 541 -0.10 39.53 15.56
CA TYR A 541 0.12 40.98 15.47
C TYR A 541 1.19 41.39 14.46
N ASP A 542 2.10 40.47 14.13
CA ASP A 542 3.15 40.67 13.13
C ASP A 542 3.59 39.33 12.51
N MET A 543 4.31 39.39 11.39
CA MET A 543 4.94 38.23 10.75
C MET A 543 6.24 38.60 10.04
N ASP A 544 7.08 37.59 9.81
CA ASP A 544 8.29 37.66 9.00
C ASP A 544 8.40 36.39 8.12
N PRO A 545 8.54 36.50 6.78
CA PRO A 545 8.59 37.72 5.98
C PRO A 545 7.29 38.53 5.99
N LYS A 546 7.38 39.83 5.67
CA LYS A 546 6.23 40.76 5.75
C LYS A 546 5.09 40.40 4.78
N PRO A 547 3.84 40.79 5.07
CA PRO A 547 2.72 40.58 4.15
C PRO A 547 2.96 41.11 2.74
N ASN A 548 2.34 40.48 1.75
CA ASN A 548 2.46 40.75 0.31
C ASN A 548 3.87 40.53 -0.26
N THR A 549 4.78 39.91 0.48
CA THR A 549 6.06 39.46 -0.04
C THR A 549 5.92 38.11 -0.74
N SER A 550 6.67 37.91 -1.82
CA SER A 550 6.75 36.65 -2.55
C SER A 550 7.85 35.80 -1.94
N VAL A 551 7.49 34.62 -1.43
CA VAL A 551 8.40 33.70 -0.75
C VAL A 551 8.30 32.32 -1.38
N GLU A 552 9.43 31.65 -1.60
CA GLU A 552 9.45 30.28 -2.15
C GLU A 552 8.80 29.30 -1.17
N LYS A 553 7.97 28.39 -1.68
CA LYS A 553 7.50 27.23 -0.90
C LYS A 553 8.68 26.47 -0.26
N GLY A 554 8.43 25.90 0.91
CA GLY A 554 9.45 25.28 1.77
C GLY A 554 10.17 26.27 2.70
N SER A 555 10.02 27.58 2.50
CA SER A 555 10.63 28.60 3.38
C SER A 555 9.97 28.64 4.77
N THR A 556 10.66 29.25 5.72
CA THR A 556 10.14 29.49 7.07
C THR A 556 9.42 30.83 7.15
N VAL A 557 8.23 30.83 7.76
CA VAL A 557 7.47 32.02 8.13
C VAL A 557 7.31 32.06 9.64
N THR A 558 7.80 33.12 10.27
CA THR A 558 7.61 33.39 11.70
C THR A 558 6.36 34.24 11.89
N ILE A 559 5.46 33.80 12.77
CA ILE A 559 4.28 34.58 13.18
C ILE A 559 4.43 35.01 14.64
N TYR A 560 4.08 36.26 14.92
CA TYR A 560 4.15 36.85 16.25
C TYR A 560 2.75 36.96 16.85
N ILE A 561 2.51 36.26 17.96
CA ILE A 561 1.21 36.14 18.62
C ILE A 561 1.11 37.09 19.80
N SER A 562 0.00 37.81 19.87
CA SER A 562 -0.28 38.78 20.92
C SER A 562 -0.66 38.07 22.22
N LYS A 563 -0.06 38.51 23.32
CA LYS A 563 -0.45 38.17 24.70
C LYS A 563 -1.39 39.21 25.33
N GLY A 564 -1.94 40.11 24.52
CA GLY A 564 -2.79 41.21 24.98
C GLY A 564 -2.04 42.54 25.11
N SER A 565 -2.81 43.60 25.44
CA SER A 565 -2.30 44.97 25.54
C SER A 565 -1.53 45.19 26.83
N LYS A 566 -0.41 45.90 26.74
CA LYS A 566 0.21 46.53 27.91
C LYS A 566 -0.63 47.76 28.23
N VAL A 567 -1.37 47.73 29.34
CA VAL A 567 -2.01 48.92 29.90
C VAL A 567 -0.90 49.73 30.54
N ASP A 568 -0.50 50.82 29.88
CA ASP A 568 0.29 51.87 30.50
C ASP A 568 -0.69 52.75 31.29
N GLU A 569 -0.61 52.69 32.62
CA GLU A 569 -1.28 53.66 33.49
C GLU A 569 -0.53 55.00 33.39
N GLU A 570 -1.04 55.93 32.57
CA GLU A 570 -0.72 57.36 32.75
C GLU A 570 -1.53 57.91 33.92
N VAL A 571 -0.84 58.24 35.02
CA VAL A 571 -1.31 59.19 36.04
C VAL A 571 -0.55 60.49 35.81
N ASN A 572 -1.31 61.59 35.69
CA ASN A 572 -0.82 62.96 35.58
C ASN A 572 0.21 63.33 36.67
N GLU A 573 1.16 64.16 36.25
CA GLU A 573 2.18 64.86 37.01
C GLU A 573 1.64 65.45 38.33
N ASP A 574 2.25 65.09 39.48
CA ASP A 574 3.21 66.00 40.15
C ASP A 574 3.85 65.37 41.41
N ASN A 575 5.19 65.37 41.38
CA ASN A 575 6.18 65.33 42.47
C ASN A 575 6.41 64.06 43.33
N GLU A 576 7.42 63.32 42.84
CA GLU A 576 8.57 62.73 43.55
C GLU A 576 8.39 61.91 44.84
N SER A 577 8.68 60.62 44.67
CA SER A 577 9.46 59.73 45.56
C SER A 577 8.77 59.14 46.81
N ASN A 578 8.32 57.88 46.73
CA ASN A 578 9.18 56.71 46.98
C ASN A 578 8.34 55.42 46.95
N GLN A 579 8.78 54.48 46.11
CA GLN A 579 8.23 53.13 45.95
C GLN A 579 8.55 52.27 47.18
N ASN A 580 7.57 51.49 47.64
CA ASN A 580 7.75 50.19 48.28
C ASN A 580 6.43 49.40 48.19
N GLU A 581 6.54 48.09 47.91
CA GLU A 581 5.48 47.06 47.75
C GLU A 581 4.84 47.09 46.34
N ASP A 582 5.16 46.20 45.38
CA ASP A 582 5.03 44.74 45.40
C ASP A 582 6.02 44.04 44.43
N ASN A 583 7.08 43.41 44.95
CA ASN A 583 8.07 42.68 44.13
C ASN A 583 8.22 41.19 44.51
N PHE A 584 7.24 40.62 45.23
CA PHE A 584 7.39 39.29 45.86
C PHE A 584 6.93 38.08 45.03
N ASN A 585 6.29 38.24 43.86
CA ASN A 585 5.69 37.13 43.10
C ASN A 585 6.23 36.87 41.68
N LYS A 586 7.41 37.41 41.32
CA LYS A 586 7.99 37.21 39.97
C LYS A 586 8.75 35.88 39.89
N VAL A 587 8.29 34.98 39.03
CA VAL A 587 8.89 33.63 38.79
C VAL A 587 9.89 33.70 37.65
N ASN A 588 11.13 33.26 37.89
CA ASN A 588 12.20 33.19 36.90
C ASN A 588 12.57 31.73 36.65
N HIS A 589 12.92 31.39 35.40
CA HIS A 589 13.23 30.02 35.01
C HIS A 589 14.72 29.89 34.67
N VAL A 590 15.38 28.89 35.25
CA VAL A 590 16.80 28.59 34.99
C VAL A 590 16.93 27.19 34.45
N LYS A 591 17.58 27.07 33.28
CA LYS A 591 17.86 25.77 32.64
C LYS A 591 19.07 25.10 33.31
N VAL A 592 18.90 23.85 33.74
CA VAL A 592 19.96 23.01 34.30
C VAL A 592 20.05 21.70 33.52
N ARG A 593 21.25 21.35 33.07
CA ARG A 593 21.50 20.09 32.35
C ARG A 593 21.77 18.98 33.35
N VAL A 594 21.01 17.91 33.24
CA VAL A 594 21.15 16.70 34.06
C VAL A 594 22.11 15.72 33.36
N PRO A 595 22.96 14.98 34.09
CA PRO A 595 23.81 13.93 33.51
C PRO A 595 23.02 12.90 32.71
N ASP A 596 23.66 12.30 31.70
CA ASP A 596 23.05 11.31 30.80
C ASP A 596 23.64 9.92 31.06
N ASP A 597 23.41 9.39 32.26
CA ASP A 597 23.95 8.12 32.73
C ASP A 597 22.88 7.01 32.89
N GLY A 598 21.65 7.29 32.48
CA GLY A 598 20.52 6.36 32.56
C GLY A 598 19.82 6.30 33.92
N ALA A 599 20.24 7.10 34.91
CA ALA A 599 19.59 7.19 36.22
C ALA A 599 18.76 8.47 36.39
N THR A 600 17.76 8.43 37.26
CA THR A 600 17.00 9.63 37.66
C THR A 600 17.80 10.45 38.66
N HIS A 601 17.91 11.76 38.44
CA HIS A 601 18.67 12.66 39.29
C HIS A 601 17.76 13.67 40.00
N ASN A 602 18.08 14.00 41.25
CA ASN A 602 17.36 15.00 42.02
C ASN A 602 17.90 16.40 41.70
N VAL A 603 17.04 17.32 41.26
CA VAL A 603 17.39 18.72 41.01
C VAL A 603 16.68 19.60 42.02
N SER A 604 17.44 20.30 42.85
CA SER A 604 16.90 21.17 43.90
C SER A 604 17.49 22.58 43.84
N ALA A 605 16.74 23.57 44.33
CA ALA A 605 17.20 24.94 44.42
C ALA A 605 16.87 25.55 45.78
N GLU A 606 17.84 26.23 46.37
CA GLU A 606 17.75 26.84 47.69
C GLU A 606 18.05 28.34 47.60
N ARG A 607 17.21 29.16 48.24
CA ARG A 607 17.48 30.60 48.38
C ARG A 607 18.42 30.83 49.56
N VAL A 608 19.56 31.46 49.31
CA VAL A 608 20.62 31.70 50.32
C VAL A 608 20.79 33.17 50.70
N LYS A 609 20.26 34.10 49.88
CA LYS A 609 20.14 35.53 50.23
C LYS A 609 18.80 36.12 49.79
N ASP A 610 18.30 37.07 50.56
CA ASP A 610 17.11 37.85 50.20
C ASP A 610 17.42 38.90 49.12
N GLY A 611 16.39 39.61 48.64
CA GLY A 611 16.51 40.65 47.60
C GLY A 611 17.35 41.86 48.02
N ASN A 612 17.61 42.00 49.33
CA ASN A 612 18.43 43.06 49.91
C ASN A 612 19.90 42.60 50.13
N GLY A 613 20.22 41.34 49.81
CA GLY A 613 21.56 40.77 49.91
C GLY A 613 21.93 40.22 51.29
N ASN A 614 20.99 40.16 52.23
CA ASN A 614 21.24 39.57 53.54
C ASN A 614 21.25 38.04 53.44
N LYS A 615 22.18 37.38 54.13
CA LYS A 615 22.19 35.91 54.22
C LYS A 615 20.99 35.43 55.02
N ILE A 616 20.21 34.54 54.40
CA ILE A 616 19.06 33.88 55.03
C ILE A 616 19.34 32.38 55.15
N GLY A 617 18.63 31.68 56.05
CA GLY A 617 18.73 30.22 56.14
C GLY A 617 18.32 29.57 54.82
N ALA A 618 19.09 28.58 54.36
CA ALA A 618 18.83 27.89 53.10
C ALA A 618 17.41 27.32 53.09
N THR A 619 16.55 27.90 52.25
CA THR A 619 15.16 27.50 52.11
C THR A 619 14.98 26.90 50.72
N SER A 620 14.60 25.61 50.67
CA SER A 620 14.33 24.93 49.40
C SER A 620 13.09 25.53 48.74
N VAL A 621 13.26 26.00 47.50
CA VAL A 621 12.21 26.62 46.68
C VAL A 621 11.80 25.75 45.49
N TRP A 622 12.59 24.72 45.20
CA TRP A 622 12.35 23.75 44.12
C TRP A 622 13.05 22.44 44.45
N ASP A 623 12.38 21.29 44.30
CA ASP A 623 12.96 19.97 44.56
C ASP A 623 12.18 18.88 43.78
N TYR A 624 12.76 18.38 42.69
CA TYR A 624 12.13 17.39 41.82
C TYR A 624 13.14 16.42 41.20
N ASN A 625 12.70 15.18 40.92
CA ASN A 625 13.49 14.19 40.20
C ASN A 625 13.29 14.32 38.69
N VAL A 626 14.38 14.24 37.94
CA VAL A 626 14.42 14.42 36.48
C VAL A 626 15.15 13.25 35.83
N ASP A 627 14.62 12.73 34.74
CA ASP A 627 15.21 11.62 33.98
C ASP A 627 16.54 12.03 33.30
N SER A 628 17.44 11.07 33.13
CA SER A 628 18.78 11.31 32.56
C SER A 628 18.73 11.97 31.18
N GLY A 629 19.67 12.87 30.91
CA GLY A 629 19.83 13.53 29.60
C GLY A 629 18.83 14.67 29.32
N GLN A 630 17.89 14.96 30.24
CA GLN A 630 16.95 16.08 30.09
C GLN A 630 17.52 17.41 30.61
N VAL A 631 16.97 18.52 30.08
CA VAL A 631 17.22 19.87 30.59
C VAL A 631 16.03 20.28 31.45
N SER A 632 16.25 20.41 32.76
CA SER A 632 15.22 20.82 33.71
C SER A 632 15.08 22.35 33.75
N ASN A 633 13.85 22.85 33.77
CA ASN A 633 13.53 24.27 33.98
C ASN A 633 13.23 24.49 35.46
N VAL A 634 14.21 24.96 36.22
CA VAL A 634 14.07 25.23 37.66
C VAL A 634 13.41 26.59 37.86
N GLU A 635 12.30 26.62 38.60
CA GLU A 635 11.56 27.86 38.91
C GLU A 635 12.08 28.51 40.20
N LEU A 636 12.42 29.79 40.13
CA LEU A 636 12.94 30.60 41.23
C LEU A 636 12.03 31.80 41.47
N ILE A 637 11.48 31.91 42.68
CA ILE A 637 10.39 32.86 42.99
C ILE A 637 10.91 34.02 43.84
N GLY A 638 10.91 35.23 43.25
CA GLY A 638 11.26 36.48 43.93
C GLY A 638 12.76 36.81 43.93
N PRO A 639 13.12 38.07 44.26
CA PRO A 639 14.49 38.56 44.15
C PRO A 639 15.40 37.99 45.24
N GLY A 640 16.58 37.47 44.89
CA GLY A 640 17.51 36.85 45.85
C GLY A 640 18.64 36.09 45.16
N GLU A 641 19.54 35.53 45.97
CA GLU A 641 20.61 34.63 45.48
C GLU A 641 20.19 33.18 45.74
N TYR A 642 20.19 32.36 44.69
CA TYR A 642 19.76 30.97 44.70
C TYR A 642 20.90 30.04 44.33
N ASN A 643 21.05 28.96 45.07
CA ASN A 643 21.97 27.88 44.77
C ASN A 643 21.19 26.68 44.24
N ILE A 644 21.59 26.15 43.09
CA ILE A 644 20.94 25.03 42.42
C ILE A 644 21.86 23.83 42.45
N TYR A 645 21.30 22.67 42.83
CA TYR A 645 22.00 21.43 43.08
C TYR A 645 21.47 20.32 42.16
N VAL A 646 22.36 19.39 41.78
CA VAL A 646 21.99 18.11 41.17
C VAL A 646 22.60 17.00 42.03
N ASP A 647 21.76 16.11 42.56
CA ASP A 647 22.10 15.08 43.55
C ASP A 647 22.91 15.63 44.74
N GLY A 648 22.53 16.80 45.22
CA GLY A 648 23.20 17.48 46.34
C GLY A 648 24.52 18.19 45.98
N ASN A 649 24.99 18.12 44.73
CA ASN A 649 26.17 18.86 44.27
C ASN A 649 25.78 20.21 43.68
N LEU A 650 26.41 21.30 44.15
CA LEU A 650 26.12 22.65 43.65
C LEU A 650 26.56 22.78 42.18
N VAL A 651 25.62 23.03 41.29
CA VAL A 651 25.88 23.18 39.85
C VAL A 651 25.83 24.62 39.38
N LYS A 652 25.03 25.48 40.03
CA LYS A 652 24.86 26.87 39.60
C LYS A 652 24.37 27.77 40.73
N THR A 653 24.86 29.01 40.77
CA THR A 653 24.31 30.08 41.62
C THR A 653 23.69 31.16 40.73
N GLU A 654 22.41 31.49 40.94
CA GLU A 654 21.66 32.48 40.17
C GLU A 654 21.26 33.66 41.06
N LYS A 655 21.48 34.89 40.58
CA LYS A 655 21.07 36.12 41.27
C LYS A 655 19.91 36.77 40.53
N ILE A 656 18.78 36.85 41.20
CA ILE A 656 17.57 37.50 40.69
C ILE A 656 17.45 38.83 41.43
N LYS A 657 17.41 39.93 40.68
CA LYS A 657 17.26 41.28 41.22
C LYS A 657 15.81 41.70 41.28
#